data_AF-A0A8H7SST8-F1
#
_entry.id   AF-A0A8H7SST8-F1
#
_cell.length_a   1.000
_cell.length_b   1.000
_cell.length_c   1.000
_cell.angle_alpha   90.00
_cell.angle_beta   90.00
_cell.angle_gamma   90.00
#
_symmetry.space_group_name_H-M   'P 1'
#
loop_
_entity.id
_entity.type
_entity.pdbx_description
1 polymer ?
#
loop_
_entity_poly.entity_id
_entity_poly.type
_entity_poly.pdbx_seq_one_letter_code
_entity_poly.pdbx_strand_id
1 'polypeptide(L)'
;MTSDSDFEMYEDESEFDSSMSGSGYNSNEDDNVFEEKQQKKAYQVDFTVLSTTHLKNKQDKEVFQVSSILGLSSEDAATLLRYFRWNKEKLFEQYMDSSEKVLIQAGVSSVSNLKHEIVLAKDLNYEFMCEICCDDAKDMETISISCGHRFCKICYTHYLYQKIREEGESRRIQCPENNCQVIVDEKTVELLVDFETNAKYRELLNRTFVDDNDFLRWCPAPDCEYAIECTVPSTSLNSIVPTVECLCSCRFCFGCGLDDHQPCICILVKKWLQKCEDDSETANWISAHTKECPKCHSTIEKNGGCNHMTCRKCRYEFCWVCMGPWSEHGTSWYTCNRYDEKSSEVARDSQTQSRASLERYLHYYNRYANHEQSAKLDQDLYQKTEKKMEEMQQTSDLSWIEVQFLKKAVDVTVQSRTTLKWTYAFAFYLDRTNETELFEDNQRDLEMATEQLSELLEKPLEPEKIAELRQAVLDKTIMISYSGKVMRQFTRLSTSRMQFGSAATNIKNEKSTNLSTSLHKTDGEKQSKYLPYSHPQHCPPVASSSSTVLIKPAVSPSAPETEKLRLKRERERLSQIRNENNARFKDYLATLPQLDYPKHYKVECVANLEDANRKLAQLVGKQTHSVFGVDLEWPPCFVKGQSENKVTLVQICSQDKILLIQLPRIQGGFPPELRRFFEDKNILKCGVNIAADGLKLQRDFGFVTNGLVELRDLAEMAKSPKLGISHLRSLRALTGIFLEQNMAKGKVRLSNWGKPNLTPLQIRYAALDAYASYELYMVLEKLKDTAQKLPVRHLIDEVPNTVKVAKKEVKKESNISLKNNATKLKSTYGPTSTVTIIKKKQ
;
A
#
# COMPACT_ATOMS: atom_id res chain seq x y z
N MET A 1 -28.16 -44.01 -63.23
CA MET A 1 -29.58 -43.97 -62.86
C MET A 1 -29.70 -42.85 -61.83
N THR A 2 -29.79 -41.58 -62.28
CA THR A 2 -31.02 -40.78 -62.52
C THR A 2 -31.78 -40.55 -61.19
N SER A 3 -32.14 -39.34 -60.74
CA SER A 3 -32.34 -38.04 -61.39
C SER A 3 -32.56 -36.92 -60.33
N ASP A 4 -32.41 -35.67 -60.78
CA ASP A 4 -32.56 -34.36 -60.12
C ASP A 4 -33.94 -34.03 -59.50
N SER A 5 -33.99 -33.05 -58.59
CA SER A 5 -34.82 -31.82 -58.73
C SER A 5 -34.64 -30.82 -57.57
N ASP A 6 -34.53 -29.54 -57.94
CA ASP A 6 -34.30 -28.30 -57.19
C ASP A 6 -35.39 -27.86 -56.19
N PHE A 7 -35.05 -26.93 -55.28
CA PHE A 7 -36.01 -25.95 -54.73
C PHE A 7 -35.35 -24.63 -54.30
N GLU A 8 -35.87 -23.53 -54.84
CA GLU A 8 -35.36 -22.15 -54.85
C GLU A 8 -35.77 -21.28 -53.65
N MET A 9 -35.10 -20.12 -53.57
CA MET A 9 -35.18 -18.99 -52.65
C MET A 9 -36.20 -17.93 -53.12
N TYR A 10 -37.01 -17.32 -52.23
CA TYR A 10 -37.65 -16.02 -52.47
C TYR A 10 -37.87 -15.20 -51.17
N GLU A 11 -37.55 -13.89 -51.29
CA GLU A 11 -37.89 -12.76 -50.42
C GLU A 11 -39.37 -12.38 -50.53
N ASP A 12 -39.96 -11.73 -49.52
CA ASP A 12 -41.02 -10.73 -49.76
C ASP A 12 -41.15 -9.70 -48.61
N GLU A 13 -41.33 -8.44 -48.99
CA GLU A 13 -41.60 -7.27 -48.17
C GLU A 13 -43.12 -7.05 -48.02
N SER A 14 -43.58 -6.42 -46.92
CA SER A 14 -44.81 -5.61 -47.00
C SER A 14 -44.92 -4.60 -45.86
N GLU A 15 -44.90 -3.31 -46.22
CA GLU A 15 -45.43 -2.17 -45.46
C GLU A 15 -46.95 -2.27 -45.28
N PHE A 16 -47.50 -1.76 -44.15
CA PHE A 16 -48.87 -1.21 -44.15
C PHE A 16 -49.04 -0.10 -43.10
N ASP A 17 -49.59 1.01 -43.57
CA ASP A 17 -49.75 2.32 -42.95
C ASP A 17 -51.19 2.57 -42.45
N SER A 18 -51.29 3.42 -41.42
CA SER A 18 -52.33 4.39 -41.05
C SER A 18 -53.84 4.07 -40.95
N SER A 19 -54.35 4.57 -39.80
CA SER A 19 -55.46 5.53 -39.63
C SER A 19 -56.81 5.09 -39.02
N MET A 20 -57.01 5.54 -37.77
CA MET A 20 -57.96 6.60 -37.35
C MET A 20 -59.49 6.39 -37.40
N SER A 21 -60.13 6.34 -36.22
CA SER A 21 -61.31 7.13 -35.75
C SER A 21 -62.04 6.36 -34.63
N GLY A 22 -62.67 6.94 -33.60
CA GLY A 22 -62.87 8.32 -33.16
C GLY A 22 -63.95 8.35 -32.05
N SER A 23 -63.79 9.21 -31.03
CA SER A 23 -64.86 9.99 -30.34
C SER A 23 -64.42 10.41 -28.92
N GLY A 24 -64.19 11.70 -28.70
CA GLY A 24 -64.22 12.36 -27.37
C GLY A 24 -65.63 12.36 -26.78
N TYR A 25 -65.95 12.83 -25.58
CA TYR A 25 -65.30 13.70 -24.59
C TYR A 25 -65.85 13.31 -23.21
N ASN A 26 -65.04 13.39 -22.14
CA ASN A 26 -65.46 14.11 -20.93
C ASN A 26 -64.23 14.42 -20.06
N SER A 27 -63.99 15.72 -19.91
CA SER A 27 -63.10 16.33 -18.92
C SER A 27 -63.62 16.04 -17.51
N ASN A 28 -62.74 15.65 -16.59
CA ASN A 28 -62.53 16.32 -15.31
C ASN A 28 -61.31 15.73 -14.58
N GLU A 29 -60.62 16.64 -13.94
CA GLU A 29 -59.36 16.55 -13.20
C GLU A 29 -59.35 15.45 -12.13
N ASP A 30 -58.25 14.71 -12.02
CA ASP A 30 -57.55 14.54 -10.74
C ASP A 30 -56.17 13.89 -10.97
N ASP A 31 -55.15 14.65 -10.56
CA ASP A 31 -53.75 14.24 -10.51
C ASP A 31 -53.57 13.04 -9.57
N ASN A 32 -53.17 11.89 -10.13
CA ASN A 32 -52.46 10.86 -9.38
C ASN A 32 -51.42 10.20 -10.29
N VAL A 33 -50.25 10.84 -10.36
CA VAL A 33 -49.01 10.22 -10.83
C VAL A 33 -48.75 9.00 -9.96
N PHE A 34 -48.91 7.81 -10.54
CA PHE A 34 -48.48 6.55 -9.95
C PHE A 34 -46.97 6.65 -9.66
N GLU A 35 -46.60 6.81 -8.38
CA GLU A 35 -45.26 6.50 -7.91
C GLU A 35 -45.02 5.00 -8.07
N GLU A 36 -44.26 4.62 -9.11
CA GLU A 36 -43.62 3.31 -9.15
C GLU A 36 -42.71 3.18 -7.91
N LYS A 37 -43.18 2.42 -6.91
CA LYS A 37 -42.34 1.96 -5.80
C LYS A 37 -41.16 1.20 -6.39
N GLN A 38 -39.98 1.84 -6.41
CA GLN A 38 -38.72 1.18 -6.72
C GLN A 38 -38.56 -0.06 -5.83
N GLN A 39 -38.71 -1.26 -6.40
CA GLN A 39 -38.40 -2.49 -5.69
C GLN A 39 -36.95 -2.45 -5.22
N LYS A 40 -36.74 -2.56 -3.90
CA LYS A 40 -35.41 -2.64 -3.29
C LYS A 40 -34.63 -3.75 -3.96
N LYS A 41 -33.45 -3.43 -4.47
CA LYS A 41 -32.62 -4.40 -5.19
C LYS A 41 -32.07 -5.41 -4.19
N ALA A 42 -31.94 -6.66 -4.63
CA ALA A 42 -30.94 -7.58 -4.10
C ALA A 42 -29.56 -6.87 -4.01
N TYR A 43 -28.50 -7.25 -3.32
CA TYR A 43 -27.25 -6.41 -3.22
C TYR A 43 -27.38 -5.07 -2.44
N GLN A 44 -28.57 -4.45 -2.38
CA GLN A 44 -29.03 -3.42 -1.44
C GLN A 44 -28.80 -3.82 0.02
N VAL A 45 -28.03 -3.09 0.83
CA VAL A 45 -28.02 -3.29 2.30
C VAL A 45 -28.63 -2.08 2.99
N ASP A 46 -29.48 -2.33 4.00
CA ASP A 46 -30.03 -1.28 4.84
C ASP A 46 -28.99 -0.92 5.92
N PHE A 47 -28.73 0.38 6.09
CA PHE A 47 -27.82 0.90 7.10
C PHE A 47 -28.30 2.27 7.58
N THR A 48 -27.87 2.65 8.79
CA THR A 48 -28.10 3.99 9.33
C THR A 48 -26.77 4.62 9.73
N VAL A 49 -26.66 5.95 9.57
CA VAL A 49 -25.47 6.70 9.98
C VAL A 49 -25.75 7.35 11.33
N LEU A 50 -24.91 7.06 12.32
CA LEU A 50 -25.04 7.52 13.70
C LEU A 50 -23.99 8.59 13.99
N SER A 51 -24.43 9.72 14.56
CA SER A 51 -23.52 10.73 15.12
C SER A 51 -23.04 10.33 16.51
N THR A 52 -21.98 10.99 16.99
CA THR A 52 -21.46 10.83 18.36
C THR A 52 -22.53 11.09 19.42
N THR A 53 -23.42 12.06 19.21
CA THR A 53 -24.56 12.32 20.11
C THR A 53 -25.54 11.14 20.16
N HIS A 54 -25.85 10.53 19.01
CA HIS A 54 -26.75 9.37 18.96
C HIS A 54 -26.11 8.14 19.63
N LEU A 55 -24.80 7.94 19.43
CA LEU A 55 -24.05 6.88 20.10
C LEU A 55 -24.03 7.06 21.61
N LYS A 56 -23.77 8.29 22.09
CA LYS A 56 -23.79 8.61 23.52
C LYS A 56 -25.17 8.37 24.12
N ASN A 57 -26.25 8.79 23.46
CA ASN A 57 -27.61 8.51 23.91
C ASN A 57 -27.92 7.00 23.96
N LYS A 58 -27.38 6.19 23.04
CA LYS A 58 -27.51 4.73 23.11
C LYS A 58 -26.73 4.17 24.30
N GLN A 59 -25.48 4.61 24.51
CA GLN A 59 -24.66 4.21 25.66
C GLN A 59 -25.34 4.56 26.99
N ASP A 60 -25.80 5.80 27.15
CA ASP A 60 -26.44 6.28 28.38
C ASP A 60 -27.71 5.47 28.71
N LYS A 61 -28.49 5.08 27.70
CA LYS A 61 -29.66 4.20 27.88
C LYS A 61 -29.26 2.80 28.36
N GLU A 62 -28.23 2.22 27.78
CA GLU A 62 -27.71 0.89 28.17
C GLU A 62 -27.14 0.91 29.59
N VAL A 63 -26.36 1.95 29.91
CA VAL A 63 -25.82 2.18 31.26
C VAL A 63 -26.95 2.38 32.27
N PHE A 64 -27.96 3.17 31.94
CA PHE A 64 -29.11 3.41 32.81
C PHE A 64 -29.89 2.13 33.10
N GLN A 65 -30.09 1.27 32.09
CA GLN A 65 -30.74 -0.03 32.27
C GLN A 65 -29.98 -0.91 33.25
N VAL A 66 -28.65 -1.06 33.06
CA VAL A 66 -27.82 -1.88 33.95
C VAL A 66 -27.74 -1.29 35.35
N SER A 67 -27.55 0.03 35.47
CA SER A 67 -27.54 0.74 36.76
C SER A 67 -28.85 0.54 37.53
N SER A 68 -30.00 0.63 36.85
CA SER A 68 -31.32 0.43 37.47
C SER A 68 -31.55 -1.01 37.94
N ILE A 69 -31.06 -2.01 37.18
CA ILE A 69 -31.24 -3.43 37.50
C ILE A 69 -30.30 -3.86 38.64
N LEU A 70 -29.03 -3.45 38.60
CA LEU A 70 -28.01 -3.86 39.57
C LEU A 70 -27.95 -2.96 40.81
N GLY A 71 -28.64 -1.80 40.80
CA GLY A 71 -28.60 -0.83 41.89
C GLY A 71 -27.24 -0.14 42.06
N LEU A 72 -26.45 -0.07 40.98
CA LEU A 72 -25.10 0.51 40.97
C LEU A 72 -25.13 1.96 40.47
N SER A 73 -24.07 2.72 40.74
CA SER A 73 -23.89 4.04 40.13
C SER A 73 -23.75 3.92 38.60
N SER A 74 -24.10 4.98 37.86
CA SER A 74 -23.94 4.99 36.40
C SER A 74 -22.48 4.80 35.96
N GLU A 75 -21.52 5.28 36.76
CA GLU A 75 -20.08 5.12 36.50
C GLU A 75 -19.66 3.65 36.61
N ASP A 76 -20.11 2.97 37.65
CA ASP A 76 -19.78 1.56 37.89
C ASP A 76 -20.48 0.65 36.84
N ALA A 77 -21.73 0.95 36.52
CA ALA A 77 -22.47 0.24 35.47
C ALA A 77 -21.81 0.39 34.08
N ALA A 78 -21.30 1.59 33.75
CA ALA A 78 -20.54 1.81 32.52
C ALA A 78 -19.22 1.03 32.51
N THR A 79 -18.51 0.98 33.64
CA THR A 79 -17.27 0.21 33.79
C THR A 79 -17.51 -1.28 33.60
N LEU A 80 -18.56 -1.82 34.21
CA LEU A 80 -18.98 -3.22 34.05
C LEU A 80 -19.37 -3.54 32.61
N LEU A 81 -20.17 -2.67 31.95
CA LEU A 81 -20.53 -2.85 30.55
C LEU A 81 -19.30 -2.91 29.65
N ARG A 82 -18.34 -2.00 29.84
CA ARG A 82 -17.06 -2.00 29.08
C ARG A 82 -16.26 -3.28 29.33
N TYR A 83 -16.18 -3.77 30.58
CA TYR A 83 -15.50 -5.01 30.93
C TYR A 83 -16.08 -6.23 30.18
N PHE A 84 -17.42 -6.29 30.08
CA PHE A 84 -18.13 -7.36 29.37
C PHE A 84 -18.36 -7.10 27.87
N ARG A 85 -17.67 -6.12 27.26
CA ARG A 85 -17.83 -5.76 25.83
C ARG A 85 -19.28 -5.44 25.46
N TRP A 86 -19.97 -4.74 26.35
CA TRP A 86 -21.38 -4.37 26.22
C TRP A 86 -22.34 -5.56 26.08
N ASN A 87 -21.91 -6.78 26.44
CA ASN A 87 -22.78 -7.95 26.52
C ASN A 87 -23.49 -7.99 27.88
N LYS A 88 -24.72 -7.47 27.90
CA LYS A 88 -25.58 -7.43 29.10
C LYS A 88 -25.88 -8.80 29.68
N GLU A 89 -26.13 -9.79 28.83
CA GLU A 89 -26.52 -11.15 29.27
C GLU A 89 -25.38 -11.80 30.07
N LYS A 90 -24.17 -11.76 29.52
CA LYS A 90 -22.97 -12.28 30.18
C LYS A 90 -22.61 -11.52 31.47
N LEU A 91 -22.83 -10.21 31.48
CA LEU A 91 -22.68 -9.39 32.68
C LEU A 91 -23.65 -9.86 33.77
N PHE A 92 -24.94 -10.00 33.47
CA PHE A 92 -25.93 -10.42 34.45
C PHE A 92 -25.67 -11.83 34.97
N GLU A 93 -25.30 -12.77 34.10
CA GLU A 93 -24.96 -14.15 34.49
C GLU A 93 -23.81 -14.17 35.53
N GLN A 94 -22.66 -13.55 35.20
CA GLN A 94 -21.50 -13.60 36.09
C GLN A 94 -21.65 -12.73 37.35
N TYR A 95 -22.38 -11.63 37.26
CA TYR A 95 -22.64 -10.77 38.41
C TYR A 95 -23.56 -11.45 39.44
N MET A 96 -24.54 -12.23 38.96
CA MET A 96 -25.41 -13.03 39.83
C MET A 96 -24.66 -14.20 40.49
N ASP A 97 -23.68 -14.78 39.79
CA ASP A 97 -22.81 -15.82 40.37
C ASP A 97 -21.90 -15.29 41.49
N SER A 98 -21.21 -14.16 41.25
CA SER A 98 -20.33 -13.55 42.25
C SER A 98 -20.12 -12.05 42.01
N SER A 99 -20.94 -11.23 42.66
CA SER A 99 -20.89 -9.77 42.53
C SER A 99 -19.55 -9.17 42.97
N GLU A 100 -19.02 -9.58 44.12
CA GLU A 100 -17.77 -9.05 44.69
C GLU A 100 -16.57 -9.28 43.77
N LYS A 101 -16.44 -10.50 43.24
CA LYS A 101 -15.32 -10.86 42.34
C LYS A 101 -15.38 -10.08 41.04
N VAL A 102 -16.57 -9.94 40.44
CA VAL A 102 -16.75 -9.19 39.19
C VAL A 102 -16.43 -7.72 39.39
N LEU A 103 -16.90 -7.11 40.49
CA LEU A 103 -16.62 -5.71 40.80
C LEU A 103 -15.12 -5.44 40.99
N ILE A 104 -14.41 -6.32 41.71
CA ILE A 104 -12.96 -6.18 41.92
C ILE A 104 -12.20 -6.35 40.59
N GLN A 105 -12.53 -7.38 39.80
CA GLN A 105 -11.85 -7.64 38.52
C GLN A 105 -12.09 -6.55 37.48
N ALA A 106 -13.29 -5.96 37.47
CA ALA A 106 -13.62 -4.82 36.62
C ALA A 106 -13.03 -3.49 37.11
N GLY A 107 -12.41 -3.46 38.31
CA GLY A 107 -11.80 -2.25 38.86
C GLY A 107 -12.80 -1.27 39.50
N VAL A 108 -13.97 -1.73 39.93
CA VAL A 108 -14.98 -0.86 40.56
C VAL A 108 -14.58 -0.53 42.00
N SER A 109 -14.17 0.72 42.23
CA SER A 109 -13.60 1.21 43.50
C SER A 109 -14.57 1.22 44.68
N SER A 110 -15.89 1.15 44.45
CA SER A 110 -16.91 1.25 45.51
C SER A 110 -16.90 0.09 46.51
N VAL A 111 -16.17 -1.00 46.24
CA VAL A 111 -16.12 -2.21 47.07
C VAL A 111 -14.82 -2.30 47.89
N SER A 112 -13.75 -1.66 47.44
CA SER A 112 -12.48 -1.64 48.14
C SER A 112 -12.43 -0.46 49.11
N ASN A 113 -12.37 -0.71 50.42
CA ASN A 113 -12.06 0.29 51.46
C ASN A 113 -10.67 0.96 51.29
N LEU A 114 -9.98 0.72 50.17
CA LEU A 114 -8.71 1.30 49.79
C LEU A 114 -8.98 2.63 49.08
N LYS A 115 -8.71 3.74 49.77
CA LYS A 115 -8.71 5.06 49.13
C LYS A 115 -7.56 5.13 48.13
N HIS A 116 -7.87 5.53 46.90
CA HIS A 116 -6.91 5.74 45.82
C HIS A 116 -6.17 7.07 46.07
N GLU A 117 -5.41 7.12 47.16
CA GLU A 117 -4.69 8.31 47.60
C GLU A 117 -3.22 8.21 47.20
N ILE A 118 -2.67 9.32 46.70
CA ILE A 118 -1.24 9.47 46.50
C ILE A 118 -0.62 9.68 47.88
N VAL A 119 0.29 8.77 48.26
CA VAL A 119 0.96 8.79 49.57
C VAL A 119 2.47 8.90 49.33
N LEU A 120 3.15 9.76 50.09
CA LEU A 120 4.60 9.85 50.04
C LEU A 120 5.22 8.61 50.68
N ALA A 121 6.33 8.12 50.12
CA ALA A 121 7.00 6.91 50.59
C ALA A 121 7.35 6.97 52.09
N LYS A 122 7.71 8.15 52.62
CA LYS A 122 7.98 8.38 54.05
C LYS A 122 6.77 8.19 54.98
N ASP A 123 5.55 8.35 54.45
CA ASP A 123 4.30 8.28 55.23
C ASP A 123 3.74 6.85 55.25
N LEU A 124 4.44 5.90 54.61
CA LEU A 124 4.13 4.47 54.66
C LEU A 124 4.69 3.85 55.96
N ASN A 125 3.97 2.88 56.51
CA ASN A 125 4.37 2.16 57.73
C ASN A 125 5.55 1.18 57.51
N TYR A 126 6.21 1.20 56.35
CA TYR A 126 7.30 0.32 55.96
C TYR A 126 8.23 1.02 54.94
N GLU A 127 9.47 0.55 54.82
CA GLU A 127 10.39 1.03 53.78
C GLU A 127 9.91 0.60 52.39
N PHE A 128 9.60 1.57 51.54
CA PHE A 128 9.12 1.34 50.19
C PHE A 128 10.23 1.52 49.15
N MET A 129 10.33 0.55 48.24
CA MET A 129 11.13 0.62 47.02
C MET A 129 10.20 0.33 45.84
N CYS A 130 10.25 1.14 44.80
CA CYS A 130 9.46 0.90 43.59
C CYS A 130 10.07 -0.25 42.78
N GLU A 131 9.31 -1.31 42.51
CA GLU A 131 9.82 -2.48 41.77
C GLU A 131 10.09 -2.21 40.27
N ILE A 132 9.54 -1.11 39.72
CA ILE A 132 9.74 -0.75 38.31
C ILE A 132 11.06 0.01 38.11
N CYS A 133 11.31 1.05 38.90
CA CYS A 133 12.52 1.88 38.78
C CYS A 133 13.62 1.55 39.78
N CYS A 134 13.36 0.66 40.75
CA CYS A 134 14.27 0.29 41.83
C CYS A 134 14.78 1.48 42.66
N ASP A 135 13.96 2.52 42.79
CA ASP A 135 14.26 3.74 43.56
C ASP A 135 13.51 3.68 44.91
N ASP A 136 14.17 4.15 45.97
CA ASP A 136 13.76 4.12 47.38
C ASP A 136 13.71 5.53 48.03
N ALA A 137 13.69 6.59 47.20
CA ALA A 137 13.58 7.96 47.68
C ALA A 137 12.35 8.18 48.60
N LYS A 138 12.59 8.73 49.79
CA LYS A 138 11.58 8.89 50.85
C LYS A 138 10.50 9.94 50.52
N ASP A 139 10.83 10.89 49.68
CA ASP A 139 9.94 11.96 49.19
C ASP A 139 9.18 11.56 47.92
N MET A 140 9.32 10.32 47.45
CA MET A 140 8.63 9.80 46.29
C MET A 140 7.12 9.66 46.51
N GLU A 141 6.32 10.18 45.59
CA GLU A 141 4.87 9.94 45.55
C GLU A 141 4.57 8.53 45.05
N THR A 142 3.70 7.80 45.77
CA THR A 142 3.32 6.42 45.47
C THR A 142 1.81 6.28 45.42
N ILE A 143 1.32 5.29 44.67
CA ILE A 143 -0.11 5.00 44.54
C ILE A 143 -0.33 3.49 44.40
N SER A 144 -1.48 3.01 44.87
CA SER A 144 -1.97 1.66 44.62
C SER A 144 -3.42 1.66 44.17
N ILE A 145 -3.76 0.69 43.34
CA ILE A 145 -5.15 0.40 42.95
C ILE A 145 -5.77 -0.67 43.86
N SER A 146 -7.00 -1.09 43.56
CA SER A 146 -7.79 -2.07 44.32
C SER A 146 -7.09 -3.42 44.57
N CYS A 147 -6.13 -3.82 43.75
CA CYS A 147 -5.33 -5.04 43.95
C CYS A 147 -4.27 -4.94 45.06
N GLY A 148 -4.00 -3.74 45.59
CA GLY A 148 -3.03 -3.49 46.66
C GLY A 148 -1.58 -3.25 46.19
N HIS A 149 -1.21 -3.64 44.96
CA HIS A 149 0.13 -3.40 44.42
C HIS A 149 0.43 -1.90 44.29
N ARG A 150 1.65 -1.51 44.70
CA ARG A 150 2.07 -0.11 44.85
C ARG A 150 3.23 0.21 43.93
N PHE A 151 3.13 1.31 43.21
CA PHE A 151 4.21 1.81 42.38
C PHE A 151 4.42 3.31 42.60
N CYS A 152 5.59 3.81 42.26
CA CYS A 152 5.81 5.24 42.24
C CYS A 152 4.96 5.89 41.16
N LYS A 153 4.47 7.09 41.44
CA LYS A 153 3.60 7.87 40.54
C LYS A 153 4.24 8.03 39.17
N ILE A 154 5.55 8.29 39.10
CA ILE A 154 6.28 8.50 37.85
C ILE A 154 6.23 7.26 36.95
N CYS A 155 6.54 6.08 37.50
CA CYS A 155 6.49 4.82 36.73
C CYS A 155 5.06 4.51 36.29
N TYR A 156 4.09 4.76 37.16
CA TYR A 156 2.70 4.46 36.84
C TYR A 156 2.14 5.40 35.76
N THR A 157 2.43 6.71 35.84
CA THR A 157 2.10 7.69 34.80
C THR A 157 2.76 7.32 33.47
N HIS A 158 4.03 6.90 33.48
CA HIS A 158 4.72 6.49 32.25
C HIS A 158 4.08 5.23 31.64
N TYR A 159 3.76 4.24 32.47
CA TYR A 159 3.04 3.04 32.04
C TYR A 159 1.69 3.37 31.40
N LEU A 160 0.88 4.21 32.05
CA LEU A 160 -0.41 4.65 31.51
C LEU A 160 -0.24 5.45 30.21
N TYR A 161 0.74 6.34 30.14
CA TYR A 161 1.05 7.10 28.94
C TYR A 161 1.37 6.17 27.76
N GLN A 162 2.26 5.20 27.96
CA GLN A 162 2.64 4.23 26.93
C GLN A 162 1.43 3.41 26.45
N LYS A 163 0.62 2.91 27.38
CA LYS A 163 -0.58 2.14 27.06
C LYS A 163 -1.62 2.96 26.28
N ILE A 164 -1.86 4.21 26.68
CA ILE A 164 -2.91 5.05 26.10
C ILE A 164 -2.44 5.69 24.77
N ARG A 165 -1.23 6.25 24.72
CA ARG A 165 -0.74 7.04 23.57
C ARG A 165 -0.07 6.19 22.50
N GLU A 166 0.79 5.24 22.90
CA GLU A 166 1.57 4.44 21.95
C GLU A 166 0.81 3.19 21.51
N GLU A 167 0.24 2.46 22.46
CA GLU A 167 -0.49 1.22 22.17
C GLU A 167 -1.97 1.46 21.82
N GLY A 168 -2.54 2.62 22.19
CA GLY A 168 -3.95 2.95 21.94
C GLY A 168 -4.94 2.12 22.77
N GLU A 169 -4.50 1.55 23.89
CA GLU A 169 -5.31 0.74 24.79
C GLU A 169 -6.04 1.61 25.81
N SER A 170 -7.32 1.34 26.02
CA SER A 170 -8.18 2.05 26.99
C SER A 170 -9.13 1.15 27.76
N ARG A 171 -9.31 -0.11 27.33
CA ARG A 171 -10.30 -1.04 27.89
C ARG A 171 -9.72 -1.93 28.97
N ARG A 172 -8.46 -2.35 28.81
CA ARG A 172 -7.82 -3.39 29.62
C ARG A 172 -6.43 -2.99 30.07
N ILE A 173 -6.27 -1.77 30.54
CA ILE A 173 -5.04 -1.37 31.18
C ILE A 173 -4.98 -2.09 32.53
N GLN A 174 -4.16 -3.14 32.60
CA GLN A 174 -4.00 -3.96 33.80
C GLN A 174 -2.98 -3.34 34.75
N CYS A 175 -3.02 -3.76 36.02
CA CYS A 175 -1.96 -3.48 36.97
C CYS A 175 -0.57 -3.84 36.38
N PRO A 176 0.47 -3.01 36.58
CA PRO A 176 1.82 -3.30 36.12
C PRO A 176 2.45 -4.57 36.72
N GLU A 177 1.90 -5.07 37.84
CA GLU A 177 2.41 -6.25 38.53
C GLU A 177 2.26 -7.53 37.70
N ASN A 178 3.26 -8.41 37.78
CA ASN A 178 3.25 -9.66 37.04
C ASN A 178 2.09 -10.57 37.49
N ASN A 179 1.36 -11.15 36.53
CA ASN A 179 0.17 -11.98 36.74
C ASN A 179 -1.04 -11.29 37.42
N CYS A 180 -1.02 -9.97 37.61
CA CYS A 180 -2.18 -9.24 38.11
C CYS A 180 -3.13 -8.87 36.95
N GLN A 181 -4.39 -9.31 37.01
CA GLN A 181 -5.41 -9.09 35.97
C GLN A 181 -6.41 -7.96 36.32
N VAL A 182 -6.17 -7.26 37.43
CA VAL A 182 -7.04 -6.17 37.89
C VAL A 182 -6.85 -4.97 36.98
N ILE A 183 -7.97 -4.42 36.50
CA ILE A 183 -8.00 -3.25 35.61
C ILE A 183 -7.83 -1.97 36.43
N VAL A 184 -7.04 -1.04 35.90
CA VAL A 184 -6.88 0.30 36.45
C VAL A 184 -8.18 1.08 36.21
N ASP A 185 -8.78 1.59 37.28
CA ASP A 185 -10.04 2.33 37.23
C ASP A 185 -9.89 3.72 36.60
N GLU A 186 -11.00 4.25 36.08
CA GLU A 186 -11.04 5.56 35.41
C GLU A 186 -10.53 6.68 36.33
N LYS A 187 -10.86 6.66 37.63
CA LYS A 187 -10.44 7.71 38.58
C LYS A 187 -8.94 7.71 38.79
N THR A 188 -8.32 6.53 38.88
CA THR A 188 -6.85 6.40 38.95
C THR A 188 -6.18 6.89 37.67
N VAL A 189 -6.73 6.59 36.48
CA VAL A 189 -6.18 7.13 35.23
C VAL A 189 -6.27 8.65 35.22
N GLU A 190 -7.43 9.22 35.57
CA GLU A 190 -7.64 10.67 35.60
C GLU A 190 -6.72 11.39 36.60
N LEU A 191 -6.37 10.74 37.70
CA LEU A 191 -5.48 11.29 38.73
C LEU A 191 -4.00 11.29 38.31
N LEU A 192 -3.58 10.31 37.50
CA LEU A 192 -2.16 10.06 37.20
C LEU A 192 -1.68 10.66 35.88
N VAL A 193 -2.55 10.82 34.88
CA VAL A 193 -2.16 11.30 33.55
C VAL A 193 -2.50 12.78 33.35
N ASP A 194 -1.81 13.43 32.42
CA ASP A 194 -2.07 14.81 32.03
C ASP A 194 -3.41 14.96 31.27
N PHE A 195 -3.92 16.19 31.20
CA PHE A 195 -5.21 16.51 30.58
C PHE A 195 -5.34 15.96 29.15
N GLU A 196 -4.29 16.03 28.34
CA GLU A 196 -4.37 15.60 26.95
C GLU A 196 -4.39 14.07 26.81
N THR A 197 -3.61 13.36 27.63
CA THR A 197 -3.63 11.89 27.67
C THR A 197 -4.97 11.38 28.21
N ASN A 198 -5.54 12.05 29.20
CA ASN A 198 -6.89 11.76 29.72
C ASN A 198 -7.97 11.99 28.64
N ALA A 199 -7.89 13.11 27.90
CA ALA A 199 -8.80 13.37 26.80
C ALA A 199 -8.74 12.26 25.74
N LYS A 200 -7.54 11.76 25.41
CA LYS A 200 -7.37 10.63 24.50
C LYS A 200 -7.93 9.33 25.06
N TYR A 201 -7.71 9.05 26.36
CA TYR A 201 -8.29 7.90 27.04
C TYR A 201 -9.82 7.90 26.98
N ARG A 202 -10.47 9.03 27.27
CA ARG A 202 -11.93 9.18 27.18
C ARG A 202 -12.46 9.04 25.74
N GLU A 203 -11.74 9.56 24.75
CA GLU A 203 -12.05 9.35 23.33
C GLU A 203 -12.03 7.85 23.00
N LEU A 204 -10.96 7.15 23.38
CA LEU A 204 -10.81 5.72 23.15
C LEU A 204 -11.88 4.91 23.87
N LEU A 205 -12.27 5.27 25.10
CA LEU A 205 -13.36 4.64 25.84
C LEU A 205 -14.71 4.75 25.12
N ASN A 206 -15.02 5.91 24.51
CA ASN A 206 -16.25 6.07 23.73
C ASN A 206 -16.23 5.23 22.45
N ARG A 207 -15.05 5.03 21.86
CA ARG A 207 -14.87 4.20 20.66
C ARG A 207 -15.16 2.72 20.89
N THR A 208 -14.98 2.26 22.12
CA THR A 208 -15.17 0.85 22.51
C THR A 208 -16.56 0.31 22.23
N PHE A 209 -17.59 1.13 22.47
CA PHE A 209 -18.99 0.76 22.24
C PHE A 209 -19.27 0.32 20.79
N VAL A 210 -18.62 1.00 19.84
CA VAL A 210 -18.75 0.68 18.42
C VAL A 210 -17.87 -0.51 18.06
N ASP A 211 -16.62 -0.54 18.55
CA ASP A 211 -15.67 -1.60 18.20
C ASP A 211 -16.06 -2.98 18.76
N ASP A 212 -16.79 -3.03 19.88
CA ASP A 212 -17.26 -4.26 20.50
C ASP A 212 -18.62 -4.74 19.95
N ASN A 213 -19.26 -3.98 19.06
CA ASN A 213 -20.55 -4.32 18.49
C ASN A 213 -20.42 -4.70 17.01
N ASP A 214 -20.75 -5.95 16.69
CA ASP A 214 -20.66 -6.49 15.31
C ASP A 214 -21.52 -5.74 14.28
N PHE A 215 -22.58 -5.05 14.74
CA PHE A 215 -23.49 -4.28 13.88
C PHE A 215 -23.14 -2.80 13.81
N LEU A 216 -22.08 -2.34 14.48
CA LEU A 216 -21.58 -0.97 14.43
C LEU A 216 -20.16 -0.93 13.87
N ARG A 217 -19.83 0.10 13.10
CA ARG A 217 -18.44 0.34 12.67
C ARG A 217 -18.18 1.82 12.43
N TRP A 218 -17.00 2.29 12.82
CA TRP A 218 -16.56 3.65 12.53
C TRP A 218 -16.35 3.86 11.03
N CYS A 219 -16.66 5.06 10.55
CA CYS A 219 -16.26 5.48 9.21
C CYS A 219 -14.71 5.52 9.13
N PRO A 220 -14.09 4.96 8.07
CA PRO A 220 -12.64 4.93 7.92
C PRO A 220 -12.06 6.29 7.47
N ALA A 221 -12.90 7.26 7.11
CA ALA A 221 -12.43 8.58 6.68
C ALA A 221 -11.71 9.30 7.84
N PRO A 222 -10.54 9.93 7.58
CA PRO A 222 -9.85 10.76 8.58
C PRO A 222 -10.78 11.83 9.12
N ASP A 223 -10.69 12.10 10.43
CA ASP A 223 -11.47 13.12 11.15
C ASP A 223 -13.00 12.95 11.09
N CYS A 224 -13.49 11.81 10.60
CA CYS A 224 -14.91 11.48 10.58
C CYS A 224 -15.33 10.80 11.88
N GLU A 225 -16.24 11.42 12.62
CA GLU A 225 -16.76 10.90 13.89
C GLU A 225 -18.07 10.11 13.74
N TYR A 226 -18.50 9.81 12.52
CA TYR A 226 -19.72 9.04 12.29
C TYR A 226 -19.45 7.53 12.39
N ALA A 227 -20.39 6.82 13.01
CA ALA A 227 -20.45 5.36 12.95
C ALA A 227 -21.61 4.93 12.04
N ILE A 228 -21.53 3.73 11.50
CA ILE A 228 -22.56 3.14 10.67
C ILE A 228 -23.12 1.92 11.40
N GLU A 229 -24.44 1.82 11.45
CA GLU A 229 -25.16 0.65 11.92
C GLU A 229 -25.66 -0.14 10.72
N CYS A 230 -25.29 -1.41 10.63
CA CYS A 230 -25.68 -2.30 9.54
C CYS A 230 -26.07 -3.66 10.10
N THR A 231 -27.27 -4.14 9.79
CA THR A 231 -27.84 -5.38 10.34
C THR A 231 -27.40 -6.64 9.59
N VAL A 232 -26.39 -6.55 8.72
CA VAL A 232 -25.89 -7.69 7.96
C VAL A 232 -25.03 -8.57 8.87
N PRO A 233 -25.44 -9.82 9.15
CA PRO A 233 -24.67 -10.71 10.01
C PRO A 233 -23.38 -11.16 9.31
N SER A 234 -22.35 -11.45 10.10
CA SER A 234 -21.04 -11.91 9.62
C SER A 234 -21.10 -13.14 8.71
N THR A 235 -22.10 -14.01 8.89
CA THR A 235 -22.34 -15.21 8.06
C THR A 235 -22.69 -14.88 6.61
N SER A 236 -23.26 -13.70 6.35
CA SER A 236 -23.69 -13.26 5.01
C SER A 236 -22.57 -12.59 4.22
N LEU A 237 -21.41 -12.32 4.82
CA LEU A 237 -20.25 -11.68 4.16
C LEU A 237 -19.60 -12.55 3.06
N ASN A 238 -19.98 -13.83 3.01
CA ASN A 238 -19.52 -14.77 1.98
C ASN A 238 -20.31 -14.66 0.66
N SER A 239 -21.46 -14.00 0.67
CA SER A 239 -22.34 -13.87 -0.50
C SER A 239 -22.80 -12.43 -0.76
N ILE A 240 -22.63 -11.53 0.22
CA ILE A 240 -23.02 -10.14 0.14
C ILE A 240 -21.82 -9.26 0.52
N VAL A 241 -21.61 -8.21 -0.27
CA VAL A 241 -20.67 -7.13 0.04
C VAL A 241 -21.48 -5.96 0.56
N PRO A 242 -21.54 -5.73 1.89
CA PRO A 242 -22.32 -4.64 2.47
C PRO A 242 -21.58 -3.30 2.29
N THR A 243 -21.63 -2.75 1.08
CA THR A 243 -21.10 -1.40 0.84
C THR A 243 -22.07 -0.38 1.44
N VAL A 244 -21.55 0.46 2.33
CA VAL A 244 -22.28 1.52 3.01
C VAL A 244 -21.68 2.88 2.66
N GLU A 245 -22.48 3.94 2.81
CA GLU A 245 -22.08 5.31 2.51
C GLU A 245 -22.27 6.20 3.73
N CYS A 246 -21.20 6.87 4.14
CA CYS A 246 -21.24 7.81 5.25
C CYS A 246 -21.71 9.20 4.78
N LEU A 247 -22.19 10.03 5.72
CA LEU A 247 -22.54 11.44 5.43
C LEU A 247 -21.35 12.28 4.94
N CYS A 248 -20.11 11.87 5.20
CA CYS A 248 -18.91 12.47 4.63
C CYS A 248 -18.61 12.02 3.19
N SER A 249 -19.56 11.34 2.53
CA SER A 249 -19.43 10.76 1.18
C SER A 249 -18.39 9.63 1.05
N CYS A 250 -17.84 9.15 2.17
CA CYS A 250 -16.96 7.98 2.18
C CYS A 250 -17.79 6.70 1.98
N ARG A 251 -17.42 5.91 0.97
CA ARG A 251 -18.04 4.60 0.66
C ARG A 251 -17.06 3.47 0.94
N PHE A 252 -17.46 2.53 1.79
CA PHE A 252 -16.62 1.41 2.18
C PHE A 252 -17.45 0.16 2.47
N CYS A 253 -16.81 -1.00 2.50
CA CYS A 253 -17.44 -2.25 2.89
C CYS A 253 -17.53 -2.36 4.42
N PHE A 254 -18.75 -2.47 4.94
CA PHE A 254 -19.00 -2.66 6.36
C PHE A 254 -18.33 -3.94 6.90
N GLY A 255 -18.25 -5.02 6.10
CA GLY A 255 -17.68 -6.30 6.51
C GLY A 255 -16.16 -6.25 6.73
N CYS A 256 -15.40 -5.73 5.78
CA CYS A 256 -13.93 -5.75 5.84
C CYS A 256 -13.26 -4.39 6.12
N GLY A 257 -14.00 -3.28 6.05
CA GLY A 257 -13.49 -1.92 6.28
C GLY A 257 -12.73 -1.31 5.10
N LEU A 258 -12.52 -2.06 4.01
CA LEU A 258 -11.87 -1.57 2.79
C LEU A 258 -12.85 -0.75 1.93
N ASP A 259 -12.30 -0.02 0.95
CA ASP A 259 -13.08 0.67 -0.09
C ASP A 259 -14.11 -0.25 -0.78
N ASP A 260 -15.11 0.36 -1.42
CA ASP A 260 -16.13 -0.36 -2.20
C ASP A 260 -15.46 -1.36 -3.16
N HIS A 261 -15.71 -2.64 -2.90
CA HIS A 261 -15.11 -3.75 -3.62
C HIS A 261 -16.12 -4.65 -4.32
N GLN A 262 -17.33 -4.12 -4.55
CA GLN A 262 -18.30 -4.79 -5.39
C GLN A 262 -17.77 -4.94 -6.83
N PRO A 263 -17.87 -6.13 -7.44
CA PRO A 263 -18.66 -7.27 -6.97
C PRO A 263 -17.89 -8.33 -6.15
N CYS A 264 -16.57 -8.21 -5.97
CA CYS A 264 -15.74 -9.22 -5.32
C CYS A 264 -16.06 -9.36 -3.81
N ILE A 265 -16.26 -10.57 -3.29
CA ILE A 265 -16.56 -10.81 -1.87
C ILE A 265 -15.33 -10.59 -0.97
N CYS A 266 -15.53 -10.23 0.30
CA CYS A 266 -14.46 -9.83 1.22
C CYS A 266 -13.33 -10.88 1.34
N ILE A 267 -13.68 -12.17 1.35
CA ILE A 267 -12.69 -13.27 1.42
C ILE A 267 -11.76 -13.26 0.20
N LEU A 268 -12.32 -13.11 -1.00
CA LEU A 268 -11.54 -13.09 -2.23
C LEU A 268 -10.72 -11.81 -2.34
N VAL A 269 -11.24 -10.67 -1.88
CA VAL A 269 -10.48 -9.42 -1.78
C VAL A 269 -9.26 -9.61 -0.87
N LYS A 270 -9.44 -10.19 0.33
CA LYS A 270 -8.32 -10.47 1.24
C LYS A 270 -7.28 -11.38 0.59
N LYS A 271 -7.70 -12.47 -0.07
CA LYS A 271 -6.80 -13.37 -0.79
C LYS A 271 -6.09 -12.68 -1.96
N TRP A 272 -6.80 -11.86 -2.73
CA TRP A 272 -6.24 -11.11 -3.85
C TRP A 272 -5.18 -10.11 -3.38
N LEU A 273 -5.47 -9.35 -2.33
CA LEU A 273 -4.53 -8.38 -1.76
C LEU A 273 -3.29 -9.07 -1.19
N GLN A 274 -3.46 -10.16 -0.44
CA GLN A 274 -2.34 -10.98 0.04
C GLN A 274 -1.50 -11.49 -1.14
N LYS A 275 -2.14 -12.03 -2.19
CA LYS A 275 -1.45 -12.48 -3.39
C LYS A 275 -0.71 -11.35 -4.10
N CYS A 276 -1.28 -10.14 -4.14
CA CYS A 276 -0.60 -8.97 -4.68
C CYS A 276 0.61 -8.54 -3.85
N GLU A 277 0.57 -8.74 -2.53
CA GLU A 277 1.69 -8.47 -1.62
C GLU A 277 2.79 -9.51 -1.80
N ASP A 278 2.43 -10.79 -1.80
CA ASP A 278 3.34 -11.93 -1.98
C ASP A 278 4.03 -11.92 -3.36
N ASP A 279 3.27 -11.63 -4.42
CA ASP A 279 3.76 -11.58 -5.81
C ASP A 279 4.14 -10.15 -6.26
N SER A 280 4.29 -9.22 -5.32
CA SER A 280 4.57 -7.79 -5.58
C SER A 280 5.81 -7.55 -6.46
N GLU A 281 6.81 -8.43 -6.38
CA GLU A 281 7.98 -8.50 -7.29
C GLU A 281 7.59 -8.64 -8.77
N THR A 282 6.64 -9.52 -9.08
CA THR A 282 6.21 -9.83 -10.46
C THR A 282 5.23 -8.79 -10.98
N ALA A 283 4.36 -8.30 -10.11
CA ALA A 283 3.36 -7.27 -10.35
C ALA A 283 3.98 -5.89 -10.70
N ASN A 284 5.03 -5.49 -9.98
CA ASN A 284 5.70 -4.20 -10.17
C ASN A 284 6.44 -4.07 -11.51
N TRP A 285 6.81 -5.18 -12.15
CA TRP A 285 7.49 -5.17 -13.46
C TRP A 285 6.56 -4.76 -14.61
N ILE A 286 5.24 -4.92 -14.44
CA ILE A 286 4.24 -4.85 -15.52
C ILE A 286 3.52 -3.48 -15.61
N SER A 287 3.45 -2.72 -14.51
CA SER A 287 2.78 -1.41 -14.49
C SER A 287 3.71 -0.28 -14.96
N ALA A 288 4.00 -0.26 -16.26
CA ALA A 288 4.73 0.85 -16.88
C ALA A 288 3.74 1.97 -17.29
N HIS A 289 3.90 3.16 -16.72
CA HIS A 289 3.18 4.38 -17.17
C HIS A 289 3.53 4.81 -18.60
N THR A 290 4.57 4.21 -19.17
CA THR A 290 5.03 4.46 -20.54
C THR A 290 5.16 3.14 -21.28
N LYS A 291 4.52 3.02 -22.44
CA LYS A 291 4.61 1.88 -23.35
C LYS A 291 5.01 2.35 -24.75
N GLU A 292 5.46 1.44 -25.60
CA GLU A 292 5.81 1.75 -26.99
C GLU A 292 4.63 1.51 -27.92
N CYS A 293 4.46 2.38 -28.93
CA CYS A 293 3.47 2.15 -29.98
C CYS A 293 3.79 0.84 -30.72
N PRO A 294 2.86 -0.11 -30.83
CA PRO A 294 3.09 -1.40 -31.47
C PRO A 294 3.45 -1.30 -32.96
N LYS A 295 3.09 -0.19 -33.63
CA LYS A 295 3.36 0.03 -35.07
C LYS A 295 4.66 0.78 -35.36
N CYS A 296 5.04 1.75 -34.52
CA CYS A 296 6.15 2.67 -34.83
C CYS A 296 7.20 2.80 -33.72
N HIS A 297 7.03 2.07 -32.62
CA HIS A 297 7.89 2.03 -31.44
C HIS A 297 8.15 3.39 -30.78
N SER A 298 7.34 4.40 -31.12
CA SER A 298 7.38 5.68 -30.42
C SER A 298 6.91 5.47 -28.99
N THR A 299 7.66 5.96 -28.01
CA THR A 299 7.28 5.94 -26.60
C THR A 299 6.03 6.81 -26.38
N ILE A 300 5.02 6.25 -25.70
CA ILE A 300 3.75 6.88 -25.34
C ILE A 300 3.61 6.80 -23.82
N GLU A 301 3.25 7.92 -23.18
CA GLU A 301 2.94 8.02 -21.75
C GLU A 301 1.43 8.10 -21.56
N LYS A 302 0.89 7.33 -20.60
CA LYS A 302 -0.54 7.36 -20.27
C LYS A 302 -0.85 8.63 -19.48
N ASN A 303 -1.64 9.53 -20.07
CA ASN A 303 -1.96 10.86 -19.52
C ASN A 303 -3.48 11.10 -19.31
N GLY A 304 -4.27 10.03 -19.39
CA GLY A 304 -5.72 9.98 -19.20
C GLY A 304 -6.14 8.60 -18.71
N GLY A 305 -7.36 8.48 -18.21
CA GLY A 305 -7.89 7.21 -17.73
C GLY A 305 -8.24 6.27 -18.87
N CYS A 306 -8.56 6.81 -20.05
CA CYS A 306 -8.97 6.02 -21.22
C CYS A 306 -7.88 5.04 -21.69
N ASN A 307 -8.30 3.80 -22.00
CA ASN A 307 -7.42 2.76 -22.55
C ASN A 307 -7.33 2.77 -24.08
N HIS A 308 -8.19 3.54 -24.76
CA HIS A 308 -8.11 3.80 -26.19
C HIS A 308 -6.99 4.80 -26.48
N MET A 309 -5.91 4.36 -27.14
CA MET A 309 -4.73 5.19 -27.37
C MET A 309 -4.50 5.45 -28.86
N THR A 310 -4.37 6.72 -29.25
CA THR A 310 -3.99 7.12 -30.61
C THR A 310 -2.54 7.60 -30.65
N CYS A 311 -1.70 6.94 -31.45
CA CYS A 311 -0.29 7.33 -31.58
C CYS A 311 -0.13 8.69 -32.28
N ARG A 312 0.55 9.65 -31.63
CA ARG A 312 0.78 10.98 -32.22
C ARG A 312 1.68 10.98 -33.48
N LYS A 313 2.56 9.97 -33.61
CA LYS A 313 3.52 9.88 -34.72
C LYS A 313 2.94 9.19 -35.95
N CYS A 314 2.25 8.07 -35.78
CA CYS A 314 1.75 7.24 -36.88
C CYS A 314 0.21 7.14 -36.96
N ARG A 315 -0.50 7.82 -36.06
CA ARG A 315 -1.98 7.82 -35.94
C ARG A 315 -2.62 6.44 -35.75
N TYR A 316 -1.84 5.41 -35.42
CA TYR A 316 -2.36 4.08 -35.12
C TYR A 316 -3.10 4.06 -33.78
N GLU A 317 -4.29 3.47 -33.78
CA GLU A 317 -5.18 3.32 -32.62
C GLU A 317 -5.08 1.91 -32.06
N PHE A 318 -4.80 1.82 -30.76
CA PHE A 318 -4.55 0.55 -30.09
C PHE A 318 -5.00 0.58 -28.64
N CYS A 319 -5.20 -0.60 -28.06
CA CYS A 319 -5.55 -0.75 -26.66
C CYS A 319 -4.29 -0.69 -25.78
N TRP A 320 -4.32 0.13 -24.74
CA TRP A 320 -3.22 0.26 -23.79
C TRP A 320 -2.92 -1.04 -23.03
N VAL A 321 -3.92 -1.90 -22.80
CA VAL A 321 -3.78 -3.13 -22.01
C VAL A 321 -3.09 -4.22 -22.85
N CYS A 322 -3.73 -4.67 -23.93
CA CYS A 322 -3.27 -5.80 -24.74
C CYS A 322 -2.32 -5.42 -25.89
N MET A 323 -2.16 -4.13 -26.19
CA MET A 323 -1.36 -3.62 -27.33
C MET A 323 -1.90 -4.02 -28.71
N GLY A 324 -3.09 -4.61 -28.78
CA GLY A 324 -3.78 -4.97 -30.02
C GLY A 324 -4.54 -3.79 -30.66
N PRO A 325 -5.01 -3.96 -31.91
CA PRO A 325 -5.76 -2.96 -32.65
C PRO A 325 -7.07 -2.57 -31.94
N TRP A 326 -7.36 -1.28 -31.86
CA TRP A 326 -8.59 -0.81 -31.21
C TRP A 326 -9.85 -1.19 -32.00
N SER A 327 -9.77 -1.22 -33.34
CA SER A 327 -10.89 -1.53 -34.23
C SER A 327 -11.53 -2.92 -34.02
N GLU A 328 -10.78 -3.86 -33.44
CA GLU A 328 -11.27 -5.22 -33.16
C GLU A 328 -11.97 -5.30 -31.80
N HIS A 329 -11.73 -4.35 -30.89
CA HIS A 329 -12.37 -4.34 -29.58
C HIS A 329 -13.86 -4.04 -29.70
N GLY A 330 -14.68 -4.84 -29.01
CA GLY A 330 -16.14 -4.72 -29.04
C GLY A 330 -16.82 -5.62 -30.08
N THR A 331 -16.03 -6.33 -30.89
CA THR A 331 -16.54 -7.42 -31.72
C THR A 331 -16.71 -8.71 -30.91
N SER A 332 -17.61 -9.60 -31.34
CA SER A 332 -17.88 -10.86 -30.63
C SER A 332 -16.70 -11.84 -30.65
N TRP A 333 -15.80 -11.72 -31.64
CA TRP A 333 -14.71 -12.67 -31.87
C TRP A 333 -13.37 -12.26 -31.24
N TYR A 334 -13.17 -10.98 -30.91
CA TYR A 334 -11.96 -10.50 -30.25
C TYR A 334 -12.21 -10.19 -28.77
N THR A 335 -11.57 -10.96 -27.88
CA THR A 335 -11.76 -10.82 -26.43
C THR A 335 -10.45 -10.47 -25.73
N CYS A 336 -10.29 -9.19 -25.41
CA CYS A 336 -9.14 -8.70 -24.65
C CYS A 336 -9.20 -9.11 -23.16
N ASN A 337 -10.39 -9.21 -22.56
CA ASN A 337 -10.55 -9.44 -21.12
C ASN A 337 -10.35 -10.93 -20.71
N ARG A 338 -10.66 -11.87 -21.60
CA ARG A 338 -10.58 -13.32 -21.35
C ARG A 338 -9.14 -13.83 -21.40
N TYR A 339 -8.79 -14.78 -20.53
CA TYR A 339 -7.50 -15.48 -20.55
C TYR A 339 -7.62 -16.80 -21.31
N ASP A 340 -6.86 -17.02 -22.38
CA ASP A 340 -6.95 -18.26 -23.18
C ASP A 340 -6.13 -19.41 -22.57
N GLU A 341 -6.84 -20.40 -22.01
CA GLU A 341 -6.24 -21.60 -21.40
C GLU A 341 -5.67 -22.58 -22.45
N LYS A 342 -6.06 -22.51 -23.72
CA LYS A 342 -5.59 -23.45 -24.77
C LYS A 342 -4.11 -23.28 -25.10
N SER A 343 -3.54 -22.12 -24.82
CA SER A 343 -2.09 -21.90 -24.88
C SER A 343 -1.30 -22.73 -23.84
N SER A 344 -1.98 -23.25 -22.81
CA SER A 344 -1.41 -23.99 -21.69
C SER A 344 -1.69 -25.51 -21.70
N GLU A 345 -2.58 -26.01 -22.57
CA GLU A 345 -2.98 -27.43 -22.64
C GLU A 345 -1.87 -28.39 -23.16
N VAL A 346 -0.73 -27.86 -23.61
CA VAL A 346 0.44 -28.67 -24.04
C VAL A 346 1.33 -29.08 -22.85
N ALA A 347 0.96 -28.72 -21.62
CA ALA A 347 1.78 -28.85 -20.42
C ALA A 347 1.57 -30.18 -19.66
N ARG A 348 2.49 -31.14 -19.80
CA ARG A 348 2.53 -32.37 -18.96
C ARG A 348 3.53 -32.30 -17.79
N ASP A 349 4.31 -31.22 -17.68
CA ASP A 349 5.37 -31.08 -16.68
C ASP A 349 5.04 -30.03 -15.59
N SER A 350 5.42 -30.31 -14.34
CA SER A 350 5.18 -29.45 -13.17
C SER A 350 5.79 -28.04 -13.28
N GLN A 351 6.91 -27.92 -14.03
CA GLN A 351 7.56 -26.64 -14.33
C GLN A 351 6.75 -25.77 -15.31
N THR A 352 5.87 -26.37 -16.13
CA THR A 352 5.00 -25.65 -17.06
C THR A 352 3.71 -25.20 -16.38
N GLN A 353 3.23 -25.94 -15.37
CA GLN A 353 2.05 -25.57 -14.58
C GLN A 353 2.28 -24.32 -13.70
N SER A 354 3.46 -24.20 -13.09
CA SER A 354 3.83 -23.00 -12.33
C SER A 354 3.90 -21.76 -13.22
N ARG A 355 4.42 -21.93 -14.45
CA ARG A 355 4.52 -20.87 -15.46
C ARG A 355 3.16 -20.44 -16.00
N ALA A 356 2.26 -21.38 -16.30
CA ALA A 356 0.89 -21.09 -16.71
C ALA A 356 0.09 -20.37 -15.59
N SER A 357 0.30 -20.77 -14.33
CA SER A 357 -0.32 -20.12 -13.17
C SER A 357 0.15 -18.66 -13.01
N LEU A 358 1.44 -18.40 -13.25
CA LEU A 358 2.00 -17.06 -13.23
C LEU A 358 1.47 -16.20 -14.38
N GLU A 359 1.43 -16.74 -15.61
CA GLU A 359 0.89 -16.05 -16.77
C GLU A 359 -0.59 -15.68 -16.59
N ARG A 360 -1.39 -16.60 -16.03
CA ARG A 360 -2.78 -16.31 -15.62
C ARG A 360 -2.83 -15.18 -14.61
N TYR A 361 -2.04 -15.24 -13.54
CA TYR A 361 -2.00 -14.16 -12.53
C TYR A 361 -1.66 -12.81 -13.16
N LEU A 362 -0.63 -12.75 -14.00
CA LEU A 362 -0.20 -11.51 -14.63
C LEU A 362 -1.25 -10.93 -15.58
N HIS A 363 -2.02 -11.77 -16.27
CA HIS A 363 -3.15 -11.34 -17.09
C HIS A 363 -4.21 -10.58 -16.28
N TYR A 364 -4.67 -11.16 -15.16
CA TYR A 364 -5.69 -10.53 -14.31
C TYR A 364 -5.13 -9.35 -13.51
N TYR A 365 -3.89 -9.47 -13.01
CA TYR A 365 -3.22 -8.39 -12.28
C TYR A 365 -3.00 -7.15 -13.14
N ASN A 366 -2.53 -7.30 -14.38
CA ASN A 366 -2.32 -6.18 -15.28
C ASN A 366 -3.61 -5.36 -15.48
N ARG A 367 -4.75 -6.04 -15.63
CA ARG A 367 -6.06 -5.41 -15.82
C ARG A 367 -6.57 -4.76 -14.55
N TYR A 368 -6.47 -5.45 -13.40
CA TYR A 368 -6.75 -4.90 -12.08
C TYR A 368 -5.97 -3.59 -11.84
N ALA A 369 -4.64 -3.62 -11.99
CA ALA A 369 -3.77 -2.48 -11.74
C ALA A 369 -4.01 -1.34 -12.75
N ASN A 370 -4.31 -1.68 -14.01
CA ASN A 370 -4.63 -0.69 -15.03
C ASN A 370 -5.93 0.06 -14.72
N HIS A 371 -7.00 -0.62 -14.29
CA HIS A 371 -8.24 0.04 -13.89
C HIS A 371 -8.07 0.87 -12.62
N GLU A 372 -7.25 0.43 -11.66
CA GLU A 372 -6.89 1.24 -10.49
C GLU A 372 -6.16 2.52 -10.90
N GLN A 373 -5.16 2.43 -11.79
CA GLN A 373 -4.43 3.58 -12.27
C GLN A 373 -5.35 4.52 -13.08
N SER A 374 -6.20 3.98 -13.95
CA SER A 374 -7.15 4.76 -14.73
C SER A 374 -8.15 5.50 -13.84
N ALA A 375 -8.66 4.87 -12.77
CA ALA A 375 -9.53 5.54 -11.80
C ALA A 375 -8.82 6.72 -11.09
N LYS A 376 -7.54 6.58 -10.76
CA LYS A 376 -6.73 7.67 -10.19
C LYS A 376 -6.54 8.82 -11.18
N LEU A 377 -6.32 8.52 -12.47
CA LEU A 377 -6.19 9.54 -13.52
C LEU A 377 -7.52 10.23 -13.85
N ASP A 378 -8.64 9.51 -13.75
CA ASP A 378 -9.98 10.09 -13.89
C ASP A 378 -10.33 11.04 -12.75
N GLN A 379 -9.64 11.00 -11.62
CA GLN A 379 -9.81 12.02 -10.58
C GLN A 379 -9.40 13.42 -11.07
N ASP A 380 -8.42 13.52 -11.97
CA ASP A 380 -8.05 14.78 -12.63
C ASP A 380 -9.10 15.21 -13.67
N LEU A 381 -9.96 14.30 -14.12
CA LEU A 381 -11.07 14.60 -15.03
C LEU A 381 -12.11 15.49 -14.36
N TYR A 382 -12.34 15.37 -13.05
CA TYR A 382 -13.27 16.27 -12.33
C TYR A 382 -12.93 17.75 -12.54
N GLN A 383 -11.65 18.12 -12.39
CA GLN A 383 -11.21 19.51 -12.56
C GLN A 383 -11.34 20.00 -13.99
N LYS A 384 -11.09 19.11 -14.98
CA LYS A 384 -11.28 19.43 -16.40
C LYS A 384 -12.76 19.56 -16.75
N THR A 385 -13.59 18.71 -16.16
CA THR A 385 -15.03 18.68 -16.37
C THR A 385 -15.71 19.92 -15.77
N GLU A 386 -15.28 20.39 -14.59
CA GLU A 386 -15.79 21.65 -14.02
C GLU A 386 -15.55 22.83 -14.97
N LYS A 387 -14.33 22.95 -15.52
CA LYS A 387 -14.02 23.99 -16.51
C LYS A 387 -14.84 23.84 -17.79
N LYS A 388 -15.01 22.61 -18.28
CA LYS A 388 -15.88 22.31 -19.43
C LYS A 388 -17.34 22.68 -19.18
N MET A 389 -17.84 22.49 -17.95
CA MET A 389 -19.19 22.88 -17.56
C MET A 389 -19.35 24.41 -17.58
N GLU A 390 -18.35 25.15 -17.09
CA GLU A 390 -18.32 26.63 -17.15
C GLU A 390 -18.24 27.14 -18.60
N GLU A 391 -17.36 26.57 -19.43
CA GLU A 391 -17.24 26.90 -20.85
C GLU A 391 -18.56 26.63 -21.58
N MET A 392 -19.22 25.49 -21.32
CA MET A 392 -20.49 25.10 -21.93
C MET A 392 -21.65 26.04 -21.54
N GLN A 393 -21.63 26.61 -20.34
CA GLN A 393 -22.60 27.64 -19.92
C GLN A 393 -22.37 28.99 -20.61
N GLN A 394 -21.12 29.31 -20.96
CA GLN A 394 -20.78 30.58 -21.61
C GLN A 394 -21.01 30.54 -23.13
N THR A 395 -20.81 29.38 -23.76
CA THR A 395 -20.90 29.22 -25.22
C THR A 395 -22.28 28.74 -25.71
N SER A 396 -23.16 28.34 -24.79
CA SER A 396 -24.46 27.74 -25.12
C SER A 396 -25.51 28.18 -24.10
N ASP A 397 -26.80 28.18 -24.47
CA ASP A 397 -27.92 28.61 -23.61
C ASP A 397 -28.30 27.60 -22.50
N LEU A 398 -27.36 26.74 -22.09
CA LEU A 398 -27.61 25.68 -21.11
C LEU A 398 -27.46 26.19 -19.67
N SER A 399 -28.45 25.88 -18.83
CA SER A 399 -28.44 26.25 -17.41
C SER A 399 -27.44 25.42 -16.57
N TRP A 400 -27.13 25.89 -15.36
CA TRP A 400 -26.26 25.18 -14.42
C TRP A 400 -26.74 23.75 -14.10
N ILE A 401 -28.06 23.54 -14.07
CA ILE A 401 -28.68 22.23 -13.84
C ILE A 401 -28.43 21.31 -15.05
N GLU A 402 -28.54 21.86 -16.26
CA GLU A 402 -28.43 21.10 -17.49
C GLU A 402 -27.02 20.61 -17.80
N VAL A 403 -25.98 21.22 -17.22
CA VAL A 403 -24.58 20.76 -17.37
C VAL A 403 -24.15 19.74 -16.31
N GLN A 404 -24.95 19.49 -15.26
CA GLN A 404 -24.63 18.52 -14.20
C GLN A 404 -24.47 17.08 -14.69
N PHE A 405 -25.02 16.74 -15.86
CA PHE A 405 -24.85 15.41 -16.45
C PHE A 405 -23.38 15.04 -16.66
N LEU A 406 -22.50 16.02 -16.92
CA LEU A 406 -21.07 15.78 -17.07
C LEU A 406 -20.42 15.34 -15.76
N LYS A 407 -20.77 15.97 -14.63
CA LYS A 407 -20.30 15.56 -13.30
C LYS A 407 -20.76 14.13 -12.98
N LYS A 408 -22.04 13.85 -13.21
CA LYS A 408 -22.62 12.50 -13.04
C LYS A 408 -21.93 11.46 -13.93
N ALA A 409 -21.57 11.81 -15.17
CA ALA A 409 -20.86 10.94 -16.08
C ALA A 409 -19.44 10.61 -15.57
N VAL A 410 -18.73 11.58 -14.98
CA VAL A 410 -17.43 11.34 -14.33
C VAL A 410 -17.61 10.42 -13.12
N ASP A 411 -18.59 10.68 -12.24
CA ASP A 411 -18.88 9.82 -11.08
C ASP A 411 -19.13 8.36 -11.49
N VAL A 412 -19.97 8.16 -12.52
CA VAL A 412 -20.28 6.83 -13.06
C VAL A 412 -19.04 6.18 -13.71
N THR A 413 -18.19 6.95 -14.39
CA THR A 413 -16.94 6.44 -14.97
C THR A 413 -16.00 5.93 -13.87
N VAL A 414 -15.77 6.72 -12.83
CA VAL A 414 -14.90 6.35 -11.69
C VAL A 414 -15.47 5.13 -10.96
N GLN A 415 -16.78 5.11 -10.68
CA GLN A 415 -17.43 3.97 -10.05
C GLN A 415 -17.35 2.70 -10.91
N SER A 416 -17.51 2.84 -12.22
CA SER A 416 -17.38 1.73 -13.17
C SER A 416 -15.96 1.16 -13.17
N ARG A 417 -14.93 2.02 -13.18
CA ARG A 417 -13.53 1.58 -13.10
C ARG A 417 -13.21 0.85 -11.80
N THR A 418 -13.75 1.31 -10.67
CA THR A 418 -13.65 0.58 -9.39
C THR A 418 -14.34 -0.78 -9.47
N THR A 419 -15.53 -0.85 -10.08
CA THR A 419 -16.24 -2.12 -10.29
C THR A 419 -15.42 -3.06 -11.18
N LEU A 420 -14.92 -2.59 -12.32
CA LEU A 420 -14.10 -3.34 -13.27
C LEU A 420 -12.79 -3.84 -12.65
N LYS A 421 -12.13 -3.02 -11.82
CA LYS A 421 -10.95 -3.45 -11.05
C LYS A 421 -11.28 -4.73 -10.26
N TRP A 422 -12.38 -4.73 -9.53
CA TRP A 422 -12.76 -5.87 -8.69
C TRP A 422 -13.37 -7.05 -9.46
N THR A 423 -13.93 -6.83 -10.66
CA THR A 423 -14.36 -7.96 -11.53
C THR A 423 -13.17 -8.80 -11.97
N TYR A 424 -11.99 -8.21 -12.22
CA TYR A 424 -10.78 -8.97 -12.57
C TYR A 424 -10.21 -9.77 -11.39
N ALA A 425 -10.21 -9.19 -10.18
CA ALA A 425 -9.84 -9.93 -8.97
C ALA A 425 -10.80 -11.10 -8.69
N PHE A 426 -12.10 -10.90 -8.94
CA PHE A 426 -13.12 -11.94 -8.83
C PHE A 426 -12.91 -13.04 -9.88
N ALA A 427 -12.78 -12.67 -11.16
CA ALA A 427 -12.61 -13.59 -12.28
C ALA A 427 -11.39 -14.51 -12.17
N PHE A 428 -10.30 -14.02 -11.57
CA PHE A 428 -9.10 -14.84 -11.34
C PHE A 428 -9.40 -16.12 -10.54
N TYR A 429 -10.31 -16.06 -9.57
CA TYR A 429 -10.67 -17.16 -8.69
C TYR A 429 -11.87 -17.99 -9.18
N LEU A 430 -12.44 -17.67 -10.36
CA LEU A 430 -13.56 -18.41 -10.93
C LEU A 430 -13.09 -19.64 -11.70
N ASP A 431 -13.82 -20.74 -11.53
CA ASP A 431 -13.70 -21.93 -12.37
C ASP A 431 -14.47 -21.75 -13.68
N ARG A 432 -13.87 -22.21 -14.78
CA ARG A 432 -14.49 -22.23 -16.11
C ARG A 432 -15.82 -22.98 -16.08
N THR A 433 -16.91 -22.25 -16.26
CA THR A 433 -18.29 -22.73 -16.39
C THR A 433 -19.06 -21.86 -17.39
N ASN A 434 -20.24 -22.31 -17.84
CA ASN A 434 -21.11 -21.49 -18.71
C ASN A 434 -21.46 -20.13 -18.06
N GLU A 435 -21.56 -20.10 -16.73
CA GLU A 435 -21.77 -18.85 -15.97
C GLU A 435 -20.56 -17.91 -16.06
N THR A 436 -19.32 -18.44 -16.06
CA THR A 436 -18.14 -17.58 -16.24
C THR A 436 -18.06 -16.95 -17.62
N GLU A 437 -18.49 -17.65 -18.67
CA GLU A 437 -18.48 -17.08 -20.03
C GLU A 437 -19.43 -15.88 -20.11
N LEU A 438 -20.63 -16.03 -19.55
CA LEU A 438 -21.62 -14.94 -19.46
C LEU A 438 -21.11 -13.77 -18.59
N PHE A 439 -20.42 -14.07 -17.49
CA PHE A 439 -19.78 -13.03 -16.67
C PHE A 439 -18.73 -12.25 -17.47
N GLU A 440 -17.87 -12.95 -18.22
CA GLU A 440 -16.83 -12.33 -19.04
C GLU A 440 -17.39 -11.53 -20.22
N ASP A 441 -18.52 -11.93 -20.81
CA ASP A 441 -19.22 -11.13 -21.82
C ASP A 441 -19.77 -9.84 -21.22
N ASN A 442 -20.45 -9.93 -20.07
CA ASN A 442 -20.95 -8.75 -19.36
C ASN A 442 -19.80 -7.82 -18.90
N GLN A 443 -18.66 -8.40 -18.50
CA GLN A 443 -17.46 -7.64 -18.15
C GLN A 443 -16.91 -6.87 -19.36
N ARG A 444 -16.83 -7.51 -20.54
CA ARG A 444 -16.38 -6.87 -21.79
C ARG A 444 -17.28 -5.70 -22.15
N ASP A 445 -18.59 -5.88 -22.07
CA ASP A 445 -19.57 -4.86 -22.45
C ASP A 445 -19.50 -3.65 -21.51
N LEU A 446 -19.35 -3.89 -20.20
CA LEU A 446 -19.13 -2.84 -19.21
C LEU A 446 -17.79 -2.10 -19.45
N GLU A 447 -16.72 -2.83 -19.76
CA GLU A 447 -15.40 -2.24 -20.04
C GLU A 447 -15.46 -1.35 -21.28
N MET A 448 -16.03 -1.86 -22.38
CA MET A 448 -16.20 -1.11 -23.63
C MET A 448 -17.01 0.17 -23.41
N ALA A 449 -18.16 0.07 -22.73
CA ALA A 449 -18.99 1.24 -22.45
C ALA A 449 -18.24 2.27 -21.59
N THR A 450 -17.44 1.82 -20.62
CA THR A 450 -16.62 2.69 -19.76
C THR A 450 -15.54 3.42 -20.54
N GLU A 451 -14.83 2.73 -21.43
CA GLU A 451 -13.79 3.38 -22.24
C GLU A 451 -14.39 4.36 -23.25
N GLN A 452 -15.54 4.04 -23.86
CA GLN A 452 -16.26 4.97 -24.75
C GLN A 452 -16.71 6.23 -24.00
N LEU A 453 -17.25 6.10 -22.79
CA LEU A 453 -17.63 7.27 -21.99
C LEU A 453 -16.40 8.09 -21.57
N SER A 454 -15.33 7.43 -21.14
CA SER A 454 -14.07 8.09 -20.78
C SER A 454 -13.50 8.87 -21.98
N GLU A 455 -13.55 8.30 -23.19
CA GLU A 455 -13.15 8.98 -24.43
C GLU A 455 -14.01 10.22 -24.72
N LEU A 456 -15.34 10.11 -24.61
CA LEU A 456 -16.25 11.24 -24.82
C LEU A 456 -15.97 12.38 -23.83
N LEU A 457 -15.64 12.06 -22.57
CA LEU A 457 -15.32 13.05 -21.55
C LEU A 457 -13.94 13.71 -21.78
N GLU A 458 -13.00 13.02 -22.42
CA GLU A 458 -11.67 13.56 -22.73
C GLU A 458 -11.65 14.42 -24.01
N LYS A 459 -12.56 14.21 -24.97
CA LYS A 459 -12.65 14.99 -26.22
C LYS A 459 -12.86 16.50 -25.99
N PRO A 460 -12.26 17.38 -26.81
CA PRO A 460 -12.48 18.82 -26.72
C PRO A 460 -13.94 19.18 -27.03
N LEU A 461 -14.44 20.26 -26.44
CA LEU A 461 -15.79 20.76 -26.71
C LEU A 461 -15.81 21.49 -28.07
N GLU A 462 -16.68 21.02 -28.97
CA GLU A 462 -16.99 21.70 -30.23
C GLU A 462 -18.43 22.25 -30.11
N PRO A 463 -18.65 23.58 -30.18
CA PRO A 463 -19.97 24.20 -29.93
C PRO A 463 -21.11 23.60 -30.75
N GLU A 464 -20.84 23.25 -32.01
CA GLU A 464 -21.81 22.70 -32.95
C GLU A 464 -22.25 21.26 -32.60
N LYS A 465 -21.47 20.53 -31.78
CA LYS A 465 -21.70 19.12 -31.42
C LYS A 465 -22.12 18.93 -29.97
N ILE A 466 -22.40 20.00 -29.22
CA ILE A 466 -22.75 19.93 -27.79
C ILE A 466 -24.02 19.10 -27.56
N ALA A 467 -25.03 19.23 -28.44
CA ALA A 467 -26.27 18.46 -28.33
C ALA A 467 -26.04 16.96 -28.54
N GLU A 468 -25.27 16.58 -29.57
CA GLU A 468 -24.88 15.20 -29.85
C GLU A 468 -24.04 14.60 -28.71
N LEU A 469 -23.09 15.39 -28.19
CA LEU A 469 -22.25 15.00 -27.05
C LEU A 469 -23.10 14.77 -25.79
N ARG A 470 -24.07 15.65 -25.50
CA ARG A 470 -24.98 15.50 -24.36
C ARG A 470 -25.76 14.20 -24.43
N GLN A 471 -26.37 13.91 -25.59
CA GLN A 471 -27.13 12.67 -25.80
C GLN A 471 -26.22 11.44 -25.64
N ALA A 472 -25.06 11.43 -26.31
CA ALA A 472 -24.13 10.31 -26.26
C ALA A 472 -23.60 10.03 -24.85
N VAL A 473 -23.29 11.07 -24.07
CA VAL A 473 -22.83 10.95 -22.68
C VAL A 473 -23.93 10.39 -21.79
N LEU A 474 -25.18 10.86 -21.93
CA LEU A 474 -26.31 10.39 -21.15
C LEU A 474 -26.61 8.91 -21.43
N ASP A 475 -26.70 8.52 -22.70
CA ASP A 475 -26.98 7.15 -23.11
C ASP A 475 -25.92 6.17 -22.58
N LYS A 476 -24.63 6.53 -22.72
CA LYS A 476 -23.53 5.72 -22.20
C LYS A 476 -23.53 5.65 -20.68
N THR A 477 -23.85 6.75 -19.99
CA THR A 477 -23.95 6.79 -18.52
C THR A 477 -25.05 5.85 -18.01
N ILE A 478 -26.20 5.81 -18.69
CA ILE A 478 -27.31 4.90 -18.37
C ILE A 478 -26.89 3.45 -18.63
N MET A 479 -26.29 3.17 -19.79
CA MET A 479 -25.83 1.83 -20.16
C MET A 479 -24.79 1.26 -19.18
N ILE A 480 -23.81 2.06 -18.75
CA ILE A 480 -22.82 1.66 -17.73
C ILE A 480 -23.51 1.40 -16.40
N SER A 481 -24.43 2.29 -16.01
CA SER A 481 -25.19 2.15 -14.77
C SER A 481 -26.03 0.86 -14.76
N TYR A 482 -26.60 0.47 -15.89
CA TYR A 482 -27.33 -0.78 -16.06
C TYR A 482 -26.40 -2.00 -16.05
N SER A 483 -25.36 -2.01 -16.89
CA SER A 483 -24.40 -3.11 -17.01
C SER A 483 -23.65 -3.37 -15.69
N GLY A 484 -23.27 -2.31 -14.97
CA GLY A 484 -22.69 -2.42 -13.64
C GLY A 484 -23.64 -3.02 -12.60
N LYS A 485 -24.96 -2.79 -12.71
CA LYS A 485 -25.95 -3.47 -11.86
C LYS A 485 -26.03 -4.95 -12.19
N VAL A 486 -26.05 -5.31 -13.47
CA VAL A 486 -26.05 -6.72 -13.92
C VAL A 486 -24.83 -7.46 -13.36
N MET A 487 -23.63 -6.88 -13.45
CA MET A 487 -22.41 -7.46 -12.88
C MET A 487 -22.47 -7.70 -11.37
N ARG A 488 -23.03 -6.74 -10.62
CA ARG A 488 -23.22 -6.87 -9.17
C ARG A 488 -24.26 -7.93 -8.80
N GLN A 489 -25.35 -8.02 -9.56
CA GLN A 489 -26.40 -9.00 -9.35
C GLN A 489 -25.95 -10.42 -9.69
N PHE A 490 -25.20 -10.58 -10.78
CA PHE A 490 -24.61 -11.85 -11.20
C PHE A 490 -23.78 -12.47 -10.08
N THR A 491 -22.92 -11.67 -9.47
CA THR A 491 -22.00 -12.15 -8.42
C THR A 491 -22.73 -12.60 -7.16
N ARG A 492 -23.86 -11.99 -6.80
CA ARG A 492 -24.71 -12.44 -5.68
C ARG A 492 -25.36 -13.80 -5.96
N LEU A 493 -25.84 -14.02 -7.18
CA LEU A 493 -26.54 -15.26 -7.56
C LEU A 493 -25.54 -16.41 -7.74
N SER A 494 -24.38 -16.11 -8.30
CA SER A 494 -23.38 -17.11 -8.65
C SER A 494 -22.44 -17.47 -7.49
N THR A 495 -22.19 -16.59 -6.49
CA THR A 495 -21.43 -16.97 -5.27
C THR A 495 -22.08 -18.10 -4.45
N SER A 496 -23.39 -18.32 -4.62
CA SER A 496 -24.12 -19.43 -3.98
C SER A 496 -24.07 -20.74 -4.78
N ARG A 497 -23.65 -20.72 -6.06
CA ARG A 497 -23.65 -21.87 -7.00
C ARG A 497 -22.28 -22.20 -7.61
N MET A 498 -21.36 -21.24 -7.67
CA MET A 498 -20.04 -21.38 -8.27
C MET A 498 -19.11 -22.18 -7.38
N GLN A 499 -18.54 -23.25 -7.94
CA GLN A 499 -17.37 -23.90 -7.37
C GLN A 499 -16.18 -22.96 -7.59
N PHE A 500 -15.43 -22.69 -6.52
CA PHE A 500 -14.13 -22.03 -6.63
C PHE A 500 -13.06 -23.13 -6.73
N GLY A 501 -12.12 -23.00 -7.67
CA GLY A 501 -11.20 -24.06 -8.07
C GLY A 501 -10.26 -24.60 -7.01
N SER A 502 -9.36 -25.51 -7.39
CA SER A 502 -8.28 -26.04 -6.52
C SER A 502 -7.41 -24.95 -5.87
N ALA A 503 -7.32 -23.76 -6.47
CA ALA A 503 -6.69 -22.58 -5.88
C ALA A 503 -7.51 -21.91 -4.75
N ALA A 504 -8.78 -22.26 -4.61
CA ALA A 504 -9.69 -21.82 -3.54
C ALA A 504 -10.15 -22.97 -2.62
N THR A 505 -10.02 -24.23 -3.03
CA THR A 505 -10.36 -25.41 -2.23
C THR A 505 -9.19 -25.85 -1.34
N ASN A 506 -8.97 -25.08 -0.29
CA ASN A 506 -8.52 -25.59 1.01
C ASN A 506 -9.61 -25.37 2.08
N ILE A 507 -10.88 -25.38 1.67
CA ILE A 507 -12.05 -25.09 2.53
C ILE A 507 -12.80 -26.37 2.95
N LYS A 508 -12.35 -27.58 2.56
CA LYS A 508 -13.08 -28.84 2.84
C LYS A 508 -12.46 -29.80 3.87
N ASN A 509 -11.38 -29.43 4.56
CA ASN A 509 -10.82 -30.24 5.66
C ASN A 509 -10.77 -29.54 7.03
N GLU A 510 -11.66 -28.57 7.26
CA GLU A 510 -11.99 -28.12 8.62
C GLU A 510 -13.51 -28.06 8.75
N LYS A 511 -14.16 -29.22 8.84
CA LYS A 511 -15.50 -29.30 9.42
C LYS A 511 -15.39 -29.78 10.86
N SER A 512 -15.93 -28.94 11.74
CA SER A 512 -16.55 -29.30 13.01
C SER A 512 -15.68 -30.04 14.02
N THR A 513 -14.96 -29.28 14.85
CA THR A 513 -14.84 -29.64 16.27
C THR A 513 -15.32 -28.47 17.12
N ASN A 514 -16.49 -28.70 17.69
CA ASN A 514 -17.24 -27.97 18.70
C ASN A 514 -16.44 -26.96 19.55
N LEU A 515 -16.86 -25.69 19.47
CA LEU A 515 -16.58 -24.68 20.49
C LEU A 515 -17.53 -24.91 21.67
N SER A 516 -17.12 -25.73 22.64
CA SER A 516 -17.65 -25.70 24.02
C SER A 516 -16.63 -26.33 24.97
N THR A 517 -16.30 -25.57 26.02
CA THR A 517 -15.74 -25.98 27.34
C THR A 517 -14.27 -26.44 27.48
N SER A 518 -13.53 -25.57 28.21
CA SER A 518 -12.65 -25.84 29.36
C SER A 518 -11.32 -26.60 29.17
N LEU A 519 -10.20 -25.88 29.32
CA LEU A 519 -9.22 -26.11 30.41
C LEU A 519 -8.11 -25.05 30.42
N HIS A 520 -7.56 -24.84 31.62
CA HIS A 520 -6.64 -23.80 32.05
C HIS A 520 -5.27 -23.75 31.35
N LYS A 521 -4.75 -22.49 31.24
CA LYS A 521 -3.36 -21.99 31.39
C LYS A 521 -2.21 -22.85 30.84
N THR A 522 -1.39 -22.30 29.94
CA THR A 522 -0.22 -21.44 30.26
C THR A 522 0.42 -20.88 28.98
N ASP A 523 0.64 -19.57 28.99
CA ASP A 523 1.70 -18.76 28.37
C ASP A 523 2.27 -19.09 26.99
N GLY A 524 2.12 -18.10 26.10
CA GLY A 524 3.15 -17.75 25.12
C GLY A 524 2.75 -17.77 23.64
N GLU A 525 1.73 -17.02 23.21
CA GLU A 525 1.53 -16.77 21.77
C GLU A 525 1.25 -15.31 21.39
N LYS A 526 2.02 -14.88 20.39
CA LYS A 526 2.07 -13.57 19.75
C LYS A 526 0.75 -13.28 19.03
N GLN A 527 0.06 -12.22 19.47
CA GLN A 527 -1.04 -11.64 18.71
C GLN A 527 -0.52 -10.96 17.43
N SER A 528 -1.19 -11.28 16.32
CA SER A 528 -1.11 -10.62 15.03
C SER A 528 -1.31 -9.11 15.18
N LYS A 529 -0.21 -8.35 15.08
CA LYS A 529 -0.20 -6.89 14.98
C LYS A 529 -0.85 -6.46 13.67
N TYR A 530 -2.06 -5.93 13.73
CA TYR A 530 -2.49 -4.93 12.76
C TYR A 530 -1.64 -3.68 13.01
N LEU A 531 -0.75 -3.35 12.08
CA LEU A 531 0.03 -2.11 12.12
C LEU A 531 -0.91 -0.91 11.90
N PRO A 532 -0.98 0.05 12.84
CA PRO A 532 -1.63 1.32 12.60
C PRO A 532 -0.69 2.21 11.77
N TYR A 533 -1.20 2.80 10.69
CA TYR A 533 -0.56 3.94 10.05
C TYR A 533 -0.66 5.14 11.00
N SER A 534 0.48 5.58 11.52
CA SER A 534 0.62 6.68 12.47
C SER A 534 0.96 8.01 11.78
N HIS A 535 0.25 9.09 12.12
CA HIS A 535 0.81 10.46 12.25
C HIS A 535 -0.13 11.39 13.05
N PRO A 536 0.37 12.51 13.62
CA PRO A 536 0.22 12.82 15.04
C PRO A 536 -0.77 13.93 15.38
N GLN A 537 -1.34 13.83 16.58
CA GLN A 537 -2.22 14.80 17.24
C GLN A 537 -1.41 15.90 17.94
N HIS A 538 -1.95 17.13 17.98
CA HIS A 538 -2.09 17.93 19.22
C HIS A 538 -3.15 19.04 19.00
N CYS A 539 -4.18 18.99 19.84
CA CYS A 539 -5.14 20.05 20.19
C CYS A 539 -4.72 20.57 21.58
N PRO A 540 -5.12 21.76 22.10
CA PRO A 540 -6.46 21.89 22.73
C PRO A 540 -6.97 23.39 22.78
N PRO A 541 -7.95 23.79 23.63
CA PRO A 541 -9.38 23.45 23.62
C PRO A 541 -10.37 24.66 23.77
N VAL A 542 -11.67 24.32 23.87
CA VAL A 542 -12.81 24.92 24.64
C VAL A 542 -13.95 25.71 23.92
N ALA A 543 -15.16 25.20 24.18
CA ALA A 543 -16.54 25.74 24.24
C ALA A 543 -16.67 27.17 24.88
N SER A 544 -17.79 27.91 24.92
CA SER A 544 -19.21 27.79 24.53
C SER A 544 -19.88 29.18 24.68
N SER A 545 -20.98 29.37 23.94
CA SER A 545 -22.22 30.08 24.31
C SER A 545 -22.30 31.62 24.44
N SER A 546 -23.36 32.12 23.76
CA SER A 546 -24.31 33.17 24.17
C SER A 546 -23.97 34.64 23.92
N SER A 547 -24.78 35.21 23.03
CA SER A 547 -24.89 36.63 22.69
C SER A 547 -25.54 37.45 23.81
N THR A 548 -24.90 38.54 24.24
CA THR A 548 -25.61 39.81 24.47
C THR A 548 -24.66 41.04 24.39
N VAL A 549 -25.16 42.07 23.69
CA VAL A 549 -24.82 43.52 23.76
C VAL A 549 -23.55 44.03 23.04
N LEU A 550 -23.84 44.78 21.98
CA LEU A 550 -23.19 45.98 21.42
C LEU A 550 -21.93 46.53 22.14
N ILE A 551 -20.84 46.73 21.38
CA ILE A 551 -20.14 48.02 21.11
C ILE A 551 -18.91 47.73 20.21
N LYS A 552 -18.80 48.44 19.07
CA LYS A 552 -17.63 48.46 18.14
C LYS A 552 -16.44 49.20 18.80
N PRO A 553 -15.16 48.83 18.58
CA PRO A 553 -14.44 49.34 17.38
C PRO A 553 -13.27 48.49 16.80
N ALA A 554 -13.07 48.65 15.48
CA ALA A 554 -11.85 48.56 14.67
C ALA A 554 -10.84 47.39 14.86
N VAL A 555 -10.93 46.36 14.02
CA VAL A 555 -9.80 45.46 13.68
C VAL A 555 -9.83 45.10 12.18
N SER A 556 -8.64 45.04 11.58
CA SER A 556 -8.30 44.74 10.18
C SER A 556 -8.90 43.42 9.64
N PRO A 557 -9.08 43.30 8.31
CA PRO A 557 -9.65 42.10 7.71
C PRO A 557 -8.54 41.05 7.48
N SER A 558 -8.61 39.91 8.17
CA SER A 558 -8.00 38.68 7.68
C SER A 558 -9.06 37.59 7.66
N ALA A 559 -9.40 37.15 6.45
CA ALA A 559 -10.39 36.12 6.19
C ALA A 559 -9.94 34.75 6.77
N PRO A 560 -10.88 33.86 7.13
CA PRO A 560 -10.55 32.52 7.61
C PRO A 560 -9.77 31.72 6.55
N GLU A 561 -8.62 31.20 6.95
CA GLU A 561 -7.68 30.48 6.09
C GLU A 561 -8.18 29.06 5.78
N THR A 562 -8.14 28.64 4.52
CA THR A 562 -8.72 27.35 4.09
C THR A 562 -7.85 26.14 4.47
N GLU A 563 -8.47 24.99 4.75
CA GLU A 563 -7.86 23.67 5.03
C GLU A 563 -6.68 23.32 4.09
N LYS A 564 -6.83 23.63 2.80
CA LYS A 564 -5.79 23.41 1.77
C LYS A 564 -4.52 24.22 2.03
N LEU A 565 -4.64 25.43 2.54
CA LEU A 565 -3.51 26.30 2.87
C LEU A 565 -2.81 25.83 4.15
N ARG A 566 -3.57 25.29 5.12
CA ARG A 566 -3.04 24.62 6.32
C ARG A 566 -2.21 23.37 5.98
N LEU A 567 -2.76 22.45 5.17
CA LEU A 567 -2.04 21.24 4.72
C LEU A 567 -0.79 21.57 3.88
N LYS A 568 -0.86 22.64 3.08
CA LYS A 568 0.30 23.15 2.33
C LYS A 568 1.40 23.64 3.29
N ARG A 569 1.06 24.42 4.31
CA ARG A 569 2.01 24.86 5.35
C ARG A 569 2.59 23.70 6.17
N GLU A 570 1.79 22.67 6.49
CA GLU A 570 2.24 21.47 7.20
C GLU A 570 3.30 20.70 6.38
N ARG A 571 3.06 20.51 5.07
CA ARG A 571 4.04 19.89 4.16
C ARG A 571 5.29 20.74 4.01
N GLU A 572 5.16 22.06 3.92
CA GLU A 572 6.28 22.99 3.89
C GLU A 572 7.10 22.91 5.19
N ARG A 573 6.45 22.82 6.37
CA ARG A 573 7.08 22.67 7.68
C ARG A 573 7.85 21.35 7.82
N LEU A 574 7.24 20.22 7.45
CA LEU A 574 7.92 18.90 7.50
C LEU A 574 9.09 18.83 6.50
N SER A 575 8.93 19.44 5.32
CA SER A 575 10.02 19.60 4.35
C SER A 575 11.16 20.44 4.93
N GLN A 576 10.83 21.53 5.64
CA GLN A 576 11.79 22.38 6.30
C GLN A 576 12.56 21.65 7.41
N ILE A 577 11.89 20.92 8.30
CA ILE A 577 12.54 20.12 9.36
C ILE A 577 13.48 19.07 8.74
N ARG A 578 13.05 18.39 7.67
CA ARG A 578 13.90 17.43 6.95
C ARG A 578 15.13 18.11 6.34
N ASN A 579 14.96 19.30 5.77
CA ASN A 579 16.07 20.07 5.20
C ASN A 579 17.04 20.58 6.27
N GLU A 580 16.53 21.03 7.42
CA GLU A 580 17.33 21.46 8.57
C GLU A 580 18.14 20.29 9.16
N ASN A 581 17.52 19.11 9.34
CA ASN A 581 18.24 17.92 9.80
C ASN A 581 19.30 17.45 8.80
N ASN A 582 19.00 17.50 7.50
CA ASN A 582 19.98 17.21 6.45
C ASN A 582 21.13 18.22 6.43
N ALA A 583 20.84 19.51 6.69
CA ALA A 583 21.84 20.56 6.79
C ALA A 583 22.74 20.33 8.01
N ARG A 584 22.18 20.12 9.20
CA ARG A 584 22.92 19.80 10.43
C ARG A 584 23.82 18.57 10.26
N PHE A 585 23.30 17.52 9.62
CA PHE A 585 24.10 16.32 9.35
C PHE A 585 25.21 16.59 8.33
N LYS A 586 24.96 17.42 7.32
CA LYS A 586 25.99 17.84 6.36
C LYS A 586 27.08 18.68 7.04
N ASP A 587 26.71 19.56 7.96
CA ASP A 587 27.63 20.38 8.75
C ASP A 587 28.46 19.50 9.67
N TYR A 588 27.84 18.53 10.35
CA TYR A 588 28.54 17.50 11.13
C TYR A 588 29.56 16.74 10.27
N LEU A 589 29.18 16.26 9.09
CA LEU A 589 30.15 15.59 8.21
C LEU A 589 31.31 16.52 7.79
N ALA A 590 31.06 17.83 7.67
CA ALA A 590 32.09 18.79 7.31
C ALA A 590 33.11 19.04 8.44
N THR A 591 32.76 18.76 9.70
CA THR A 591 33.70 18.87 10.83
C THR A 591 34.63 17.65 10.94
N LEU A 592 34.28 16.53 10.31
CA LEU A 592 35.07 15.30 10.36
C LEU A 592 36.28 15.32 9.40
N PRO A 593 37.41 14.70 9.78
CA PRO A 593 38.57 14.55 8.90
C PRO A 593 38.23 13.79 7.62
N GLN A 594 38.91 14.11 6.51
CA GLN A 594 38.71 13.38 5.26
C GLN A 594 39.21 11.93 5.38
N LEU A 595 38.42 10.98 4.87
CA LEU A 595 38.81 9.58 4.76
C LEU A 595 40.04 9.45 3.86
N ASP A 596 41.04 8.71 4.33
CA ASP A 596 42.18 8.26 3.54
C ASP A 596 42.56 6.85 3.96
N TYR A 597 43.15 6.07 3.05
CA TYR A 597 43.75 4.78 3.40
C TYR A 597 45.19 4.98 3.90
N PRO A 598 45.67 4.13 4.82
CA PRO A 598 47.04 4.21 5.32
C PRO A 598 48.09 4.08 4.21
N LYS A 599 49.26 4.71 4.39
CA LYS A 599 50.35 4.72 3.39
C LYS A 599 50.88 3.34 2.97
N HIS A 600 50.67 2.32 3.81
CA HIS A 600 51.08 0.95 3.50
C HIS A 600 50.15 0.26 2.50
N TYR A 601 48.94 0.79 2.27
CA TYR A 601 48.02 0.23 1.29
C TYR A 601 48.56 0.41 -0.13
N LYS A 602 48.67 -0.70 -0.85
CA LYS A 602 49.10 -0.68 -2.25
C LYS A 602 47.88 -0.71 -3.18
N VAL A 603 47.68 0.38 -3.93
CA VAL A 603 46.62 0.48 -4.94
C VAL A 603 47.16 0.04 -6.30
N GLU A 604 46.56 -0.99 -6.90
CA GLU A 604 46.99 -1.54 -8.19
C GLU A 604 45.85 -1.53 -9.21
N CYS A 605 46.06 -0.83 -10.33
CA CYS A 605 45.15 -0.87 -11.47
C CYS A 605 45.52 -2.02 -12.42
N VAL A 606 44.54 -2.83 -12.79
CA VAL A 606 44.71 -3.98 -13.68
C VAL A 606 43.82 -3.84 -14.88
N ALA A 607 44.36 -4.16 -16.05
CA ALA A 607 43.70 -3.95 -17.34
C ALA A 607 43.95 -5.08 -18.35
N ASN A 608 44.48 -6.23 -17.92
CA ASN A 608 44.66 -7.42 -18.75
C ASN A 608 44.29 -8.68 -17.97
N LEU A 609 44.00 -9.77 -18.71
CA LEU A 609 43.45 -11.00 -18.16
C LEU A 609 44.42 -11.72 -17.22
N GLU A 610 45.70 -11.80 -17.61
CA GLU A 610 46.73 -12.51 -16.85
C GLU A 610 46.98 -11.86 -15.49
N ASP A 611 47.18 -10.54 -15.47
CA ASP A 611 47.37 -9.78 -14.25
C ASP A 611 46.13 -9.82 -13.36
N ALA A 612 44.92 -9.79 -13.94
CA ALA A 612 43.68 -9.83 -13.17
C ALA A 612 43.56 -11.14 -12.40
N ASN A 613 43.82 -12.26 -13.08
CA ASN A 613 43.80 -13.58 -12.44
C ASN A 613 44.93 -13.74 -11.43
N ARG A 614 46.17 -13.41 -11.82
CA ARG A 614 47.35 -13.59 -10.97
C ARG A 614 47.30 -12.74 -9.70
N LYS A 615 46.97 -11.45 -9.82
CA LYS A 615 46.92 -10.53 -8.67
C LYS A 615 45.74 -10.81 -7.76
N LEU A 616 44.57 -11.18 -8.30
CA LEU A 616 43.43 -11.54 -7.46
C LEU A 616 43.68 -12.85 -6.71
N ALA A 617 44.26 -13.87 -7.36
CA ALA A 617 44.64 -15.11 -6.68
C ALA A 617 45.67 -14.85 -5.56
N GLN A 618 46.62 -13.93 -5.78
CA GLN A 618 47.56 -13.49 -4.73
C GLN A 618 46.88 -12.70 -3.60
N LEU A 619 45.85 -11.90 -3.91
CA LEU A 619 45.09 -11.11 -2.95
C LEU A 619 44.24 -11.99 -2.03
N VAL A 620 43.59 -13.01 -2.60
CA VAL A 620 42.76 -13.98 -1.86
C VAL A 620 43.63 -14.95 -1.06
N GLY A 621 44.79 -15.36 -1.60
CA GLY A 621 45.69 -16.30 -0.95
C GLY A 621 45.07 -17.70 -0.74
N LYS A 622 45.65 -18.49 0.16
CA LYS A 622 45.14 -19.84 0.53
C LYS A 622 44.06 -19.79 1.63
N GLN A 623 43.59 -18.62 2.01
CA GLN A 623 42.64 -18.48 3.12
C GLN A 623 41.22 -18.73 2.63
N THR A 624 40.50 -19.60 3.32
CA THR A 624 39.11 -19.98 2.97
C THR A 624 38.06 -19.10 3.64
N HIS A 625 38.44 -18.23 4.59
CA HIS A 625 37.56 -17.29 5.26
C HIS A 625 38.21 -15.91 5.29
N SER A 626 37.96 -15.12 4.24
CA SER A 626 38.52 -13.78 4.11
C SER A 626 37.43 -12.80 3.69
N VAL A 627 37.44 -11.61 4.30
CA VAL A 627 36.52 -10.52 4.00
C VAL A 627 37.19 -9.46 3.16
N PHE A 628 36.45 -8.93 2.19
CA PHE A 628 36.92 -7.92 1.25
C PHE A 628 35.88 -6.81 1.11
N GLY A 629 36.34 -5.56 1.09
CA GLY A 629 35.52 -4.42 0.71
C GLY A 629 35.35 -4.39 -0.81
N VAL A 630 34.12 -4.35 -1.30
CA VAL A 630 33.83 -4.41 -2.74
C VAL A 630 32.91 -3.27 -3.18
N ASP A 631 33.27 -2.63 -4.29
CA ASP A 631 32.44 -1.65 -4.97
C ASP A 631 32.60 -1.76 -6.49
N LEU A 632 31.58 -1.34 -7.24
CA LEU A 632 31.49 -1.48 -8.70
C LEU A 632 31.17 -0.13 -9.36
N GLU A 633 31.84 0.16 -10.49
CA GLU A 633 31.60 1.41 -11.23
C GLU A 633 31.41 1.16 -12.74
N TRP A 634 30.53 1.95 -13.36
CA TRP A 634 30.22 1.91 -14.78
C TRP A 634 29.87 3.29 -15.34
N PRO A 635 30.08 3.56 -16.64
CA PRO A 635 29.69 4.82 -17.25
C PRO A 635 28.20 5.09 -17.01
N PRO A 636 27.82 6.27 -16.50
CA PRO A 636 26.42 6.61 -16.32
C PRO A 636 25.71 6.65 -17.68
N CYS A 637 24.54 6.02 -17.76
CA CYS A 637 23.63 6.19 -18.88
C CYS A 637 22.67 7.33 -18.57
N PHE A 638 22.84 8.47 -19.23
CA PHE A 638 21.96 9.64 -19.06
C PHE A 638 20.76 9.63 -20.01
N VAL A 639 20.67 8.63 -20.90
CA VAL A 639 19.58 8.47 -21.87
C VAL A 639 18.48 7.62 -21.24
N LYS A 640 17.33 8.26 -20.98
CA LYS A 640 16.17 7.62 -20.36
C LYS A 640 15.66 6.47 -21.26
N GLY A 641 15.62 5.26 -20.73
CA GLY A 641 15.14 4.05 -21.44
C GLY A 641 16.25 3.15 -21.99
N GLN A 642 17.50 3.62 -22.06
CA GLN A 642 18.63 2.73 -22.32
C GLN A 642 18.96 1.93 -21.06
N SER A 643 19.30 0.66 -21.25
CA SER A 643 19.87 -0.17 -20.20
C SER A 643 21.14 0.49 -19.64
N GLU A 644 21.38 0.35 -18.34
CA GLU A 644 22.65 0.80 -17.75
C GLU A 644 23.83 0.13 -18.46
N ASN A 645 24.93 0.86 -18.60
CA ASN A 645 26.15 0.29 -19.14
C ASN A 645 26.64 -0.89 -18.27
N LYS A 646 27.38 -1.81 -18.90
CA LYS A 646 27.99 -2.92 -18.17
C LYS A 646 28.98 -2.40 -17.14
N VAL A 647 29.18 -3.15 -16.05
CA VAL A 647 30.24 -2.88 -15.07
C VAL A 647 31.57 -2.74 -15.81
N THR A 648 32.29 -1.64 -15.56
CA THR A 648 33.58 -1.39 -16.19
C THR A 648 34.74 -1.48 -15.23
N LEU A 649 34.50 -1.25 -13.94
CA LEU A 649 35.50 -1.28 -12.90
C LEU A 649 34.98 -2.11 -11.72
N VAL A 650 35.79 -3.08 -11.29
CA VAL A 650 35.60 -3.81 -10.03
C VAL A 650 36.68 -3.39 -9.05
N GLN A 651 36.28 -3.05 -7.83
CA GLN A 651 37.15 -2.50 -6.80
C GLN A 651 37.14 -3.49 -5.63
N ILE A 652 38.32 -3.94 -5.21
CA ILE A 652 38.45 -4.96 -4.17
C ILE A 652 39.51 -4.51 -3.17
N CYS A 653 39.11 -4.32 -1.92
CA CYS A 653 39.98 -3.97 -0.82
C CYS A 653 40.15 -5.15 0.13
N SER A 654 41.39 -5.38 0.56
CA SER A 654 41.79 -6.33 1.60
C SER A 654 42.46 -5.56 2.75
N GLN A 655 43.15 -6.25 3.66
CA GLN A 655 43.83 -5.64 4.80
C GLN A 655 44.99 -4.69 4.44
N ASP A 656 45.66 -4.89 3.30
CA ASP A 656 46.87 -4.14 2.93
C ASP A 656 46.94 -3.75 1.44
N LYS A 657 45.95 -4.14 0.64
CA LYS A 657 45.95 -3.96 -0.81
C LYS A 657 44.57 -3.63 -1.34
N ILE A 658 44.56 -2.77 -2.37
CA ILE A 658 43.38 -2.37 -3.13
C ILE A 658 43.62 -2.68 -4.60
N LEU A 659 42.76 -3.51 -5.18
CA LEU A 659 42.83 -3.92 -6.58
C LEU A 659 41.69 -3.28 -7.38
N LEU A 660 42.05 -2.61 -8.47
CA LEU A 660 41.11 -1.94 -9.37
C LEU A 660 41.15 -2.61 -10.75
N ILE A 661 40.15 -3.43 -11.08
CA ILE A 661 40.13 -4.26 -12.30
C ILE A 661 39.24 -3.60 -13.37
N GLN A 662 39.85 -3.13 -14.46
CA GLN A 662 39.17 -2.50 -15.60
C GLN A 662 38.74 -3.55 -16.62
N LEU A 663 37.47 -3.95 -16.57
CA LEU A 663 36.90 -5.02 -17.40
C LEU A 663 36.95 -4.74 -18.92
N PRO A 664 36.65 -3.53 -19.44
CA PRO A 664 36.64 -3.29 -20.89
C PRO A 664 38.01 -3.47 -21.57
N ARG A 665 39.10 -3.46 -20.80
CA ARG A 665 40.47 -3.61 -21.32
C ARG A 665 40.95 -5.06 -21.34
N ILE A 666 40.24 -5.93 -20.66
CA ILE A 666 40.60 -7.34 -20.57
C ILE A 666 40.15 -8.04 -21.86
N GLN A 667 41.13 -8.36 -22.69
CA GLN A 667 40.92 -9.20 -23.87
C GLN A 667 40.78 -10.66 -23.43
N GLY A 668 39.85 -11.40 -24.03
CA GLY A 668 39.60 -12.82 -23.70
C GLY A 668 38.41 -13.08 -22.77
N GLY A 669 37.62 -12.04 -22.42
CA GLY A 669 36.39 -12.18 -21.65
C GLY A 669 36.56 -11.89 -20.15
N PHE A 670 35.55 -12.28 -19.36
CA PHE A 670 35.55 -12.02 -17.92
C PHE A 670 36.59 -12.89 -17.19
N PRO A 671 37.44 -12.34 -16.30
CA PRO A 671 38.50 -13.12 -15.64
C PRO A 671 37.97 -14.31 -14.83
N PRO A 672 38.46 -15.54 -15.07
CA PRO A 672 38.02 -16.73 -14.34
C PRO A 672 38.23 -16.65 -12.81
N GLU A 673 39.35 -16.12 -12.34
CA GLU A 673 39.59 -15.96 -10.90
C GLU A 673 38.65 -14.92 -10.28
N LEU A 674 38.29 -13.88 -11.04
CA LEU A 674 37.30 -12.89 -10.58
C LEU A 674 35.91 -13.50 -10.50
N ARG A 675 35.55 -14.37 -11.45
CA ARG A 675 34.30 -15.14 -11.36
C ARG A 675 34.30 -16.03 -10.13
N ARG A 676 35.37 -16.82 -9.93
CA ARG A 676 35.51 -17.71 -8.78
C ARG A 676 35.46 -16.96 -7.45
N PHE A 677 36.11 -15.80 -7.38
CA PHE A 677 36.03 -14.90 -6.23
C PHE A 677 34.57 -14.57 -5.89
N PHE A 678 33.77 -14.15 -6.85
CA PHE A 678 32.35 -13.82 -6.60
C PHE A 678 31.47 -15.04 -6.37
N GLU A 679 31.74 -16.19 -6.99
CA GLU A 679 30.97 -17.42 -6.83
C GLU A 679 31.22 -18.13 -5.48
N ASP A 680 32.39 -17.94 -4.86
CA ASP A 680 32.73 -18.60 -3.59
C ASP A 680 31.88 -18.09 -2.42
N LYS A 681 31.20 -19.01 -1.73
CA LYS A 681 30.36 -18.72 -0.56
C LYS A 681 31.16 -18.35 0.69
N ASN A 682 32.41 -18.81 0.81
CA ASN A 682 33.23 -18.62 2.00
C ASN A 682 34.08 -17.34 1.96
N ILE A 683 34.21 -16.74 0.77
CA ILE A 683 34.83 -15.42 0.60
C ILE A 683 33.74 -14.36 0.81
N LEU A 684 33.92 -13.48 1.79
CA LEU A 684 32.94 -12.44 2.13
C LEU A 684 33.22 -11.13 1.38
N LYS A 685 32.19 -10.54 0.78
CA LYS A 685 32.24 -9.28 0.02
C LYS A 685 31.31 -8.29 0.71
N CYS A 686 31.88 -7.30 1.36
CA CYS A 686 31.13 -6.30 2.12
C CYS A 686 31.02 -4.98 1.34
N GLY A 687 29.85 -4.36 1.42
CA GLY A 687 29.55 -3.08 0.77
C GLY A 687 28.14 -2.59 1.13
N VAL A 688 27.82 -1.37 0.72
CA VAL A 688 26.46 -0.81 0.88
C VAL A 688 25.65 -1.10 -0.37
N ASN A 689 24.50 -1.75 -0.24
CA ASN A 689 23.67 -2.21 -1.37
C ASN A 689 24.36 -3.27 -2.26
N ILE A 690 25.29 -4.04 -1.67
CA ILE A 690 26.14 -5.01 -2.36
C ILE A 690 25.37 -6.15 -3.06
N ALA A 691 24.15 -6.47 -2.60
CA ALA A 691 23.28 -7.44 -3.27
C ALA A 691 22.87 -6.97 -4.68
N ALA A 692 22.60 -5.67 -4.85
CA ALA A 692 22.28 -5.11 -6.16
C ALA A 692 23.48 -5.16 -7.11
N ASP A 693 24.68 -5.00 -6.58
CA ASP A 693 25.94 -5.11 -7.32
C ASP A 693 26.21 -6.57 -7.74
N GLY A 694 25.91 -7.53 -6.87
CA GLY A 694 25.91 -8.95 -7.20
C GLY A 694 24.97 -9.30 -8.35
N LEU A 695 23.70 -8.87 -8.27
CA LEU A 695 22.71 -9.02 -9.35
C LEU A 695 23.15 -8.33 -10.64
N LYS A 696 23.84 -7.19 -10.55
CA LYS A 696 24.38 -6.48 -11.70
C LYS A 696 25.46 -7.30 -12.41
N LEU A 697 26.37 -7.93 -11.67
CA LEU A 697 27.38 -8.83 -12.23
C LEU A 697 26.75 -10.05 -12.89
N GLN A 698 25.74 -10.64 -12.27
CA GLN A 698 24.98 -11.75 -12.83
C GLN A 698 24.31 -11.36 -14.16
N ARG A 699 23.66 -10.19 -14.21
CA ARG A 699 23.03 -9.67 -15.43
C ARG A 699 24.05 -9.40 -16.55
N ASP A 700 25.20 -8.82 -16.22
CA ASP A 700 26.16 -8.36 -17.21
C ASP A 700 27.06 -9.47 -17.77
N PHE A 701 27.35 -10.49 -16.96
CA PHE A 701 28.36 -11.53 -17.23
C PHE A 701 27.90 -12.97 -17.01
N GLY A 702 26.68 -13.20 -16.51
CA GLY A 702 26.04 -14.52 -16.52
C GLY A 702 26.56 -15.53 -15.47
N PHE A 703 27.05 -15.06 -14.32
CA PHE A 703 27.45 -15.92 -13.19
C PHE A 703 26.81 -15.47 -11.88
N VAL A 704 26.67 -16.37 -10.92
CA VAL A 704 26.00 -16.08 -9.65
C VAL A 704 27.01 -15.56 -8.62
N THR A 705 26.61 -14.62 -7.77
CA THR A 705 27.50 -14.05 -6.74
C THR A 705 27.08 -14.47 -5.33
N ASN A 706 28.04 -14.73 -4.45
CA ASN A 706 27.81 -15.26 -3.10
C ASN A 706 28.71 -14.60 -2.06
N GLY A 707 28.38 -14.81 -0.79
CA GLY A 707 29.17 -14.29 0.32
C GLY A 707 28.99 -12.78 0.48
N LEU A 708 27.85 -12.23 0.09
CA LEU A 708 27.61 -10.78 0.10
C LEU A 708 27.18 -10.36 1.51
N VAL A 709 27.81 -9.32 2.06
CA VAL A 709 27.54 -8.80 3.41
C VAL A 709 27.09 -7.35 3.31
N GLU A 710 25.83 -7.09 3.65
CA GLU A 710 25.24 -5.74 3.63
C GLU A 710 25.65 -4.96 4.88
N LEU A 711 26.42 -3.88 4.68
CA LEU A 711 26.93 -3.06 5.78
C LEU A 711 25.82 -2.33 6.55
N ARG A 712 24.67 -2.06 5.91
CA ARG A 712 23.51 -1.45 6.60
C ARG A 712 22.90 -2.38 7.64
N ASP A 713 22.74 -3.65 7.29
CA ASP A 713 22.20 -4.69 8.18
C ASP A 713 23.15 -4.88 9.38
N LEU A 714 24.47 -4.88 9.14
CA LEU A 714 25.47 -4.91 10.20
C LEU A 714 25.46 -3.66 11.11
N ALA A 715 25.26 -2.47 10.54
CA ALA A 715 25.19 -1.23 11.30
C ALA A 715 23.96 -1.17 12.23
N GLU A 716 22.84 -1.74 11.79
CA GLU A 716 21.62 -1.89 12.60
C GLU A 716 21.82 -2.88 13.74
N MET A 717 22.45 -4.03 13.46
CA MET A 717 22.77 -5.04 14.48
C MET A 717 23.73 -4.55 15.57
N ALA A 718 24.62 -3.60 15.25
CA ALA A 718 25.54 -2.98 16.20
C ALA A 718 24.84 -2.02 17.21
N LYS A 719 23.50 -1.88 17.16
CA LYS A 719 22.64 -1.16 18.13
C LYS A 719 23.20 0.18 18.63
N SER A 720 23.75 1.00 17.73
CA SER A 720 24.31 2.29 18.14
C SER A 720 23.21 3.22 18.67
N PRO A 721 23.29 3.70 19.93
CA PRO A 721 22.23 4.46 20.59
C PRO A 721 22.05 5.90 20.03
N LYS A 722 22.85 6.30 19.03
CA LYS A 722 22.95 7.70 18.59
C LYS A 722 22.05 8.09 17.39
N LEU A 723 21.30 7.21 16.74
CA LEU A 723 20.63 7.57 15.46
C LEU A 723 19.25 6.98 15.20
N GLY A 724 18.39 7.81 14.60
CA GLY A 724 17.18 7.40 13.89
C GLY A 724 17.48 6.80 12.51
N ILE A 725 16.62 5.88 12.07
CA ILE A 725 16.72 5.00 10.89
C ILE A 725 16.98 5.75 9.55
N SER A 726 16.69 7.06 9.48
CA SER A 726 16.77 7.84 8.24
C SER A 726 18.19 8.04 7.68
N HIS A 727 19.23 8.02 8.52
CA HIS A 727 20.59 8.40 8.14
C HIS A 727 21.51 7.23 7.73
N LEU A 728 21.12 5.97 7.94
CA LEU A 728 21.94 4.78 7.65
C LEU A 728 21.93 4.34 6.16
N ARG A 729 21.63 5.24 5.22
CA ARG A 729 21.32 4.86 3.83
C ARG A 729 22.51 4.85 2.85
N SER A 730 23.68 5.34 3.24
CA SER A 730 24.83 5.49 2.31
C SER A 730 26.18 5.22 2.96
N LEU A 731 27.14 4.75 2.16
CA LEU A 731 28.52 4.50 2.59
C LEU A 731 29.16 5.72 3.27
N ARG A 732 28.96 6.91 2.70
CA ARG A 732 29.40 8.18 3.29
C ARG A 732 28.84 8.44 4.69
N ALA A 733 27.55 8.16 4.89
CA ALA A 733 26.90 8.38 6.18
C ALA A 733 27.40 7.38 7.22
N LEU A 734 27.50 6.09 6.85
CA LEU A 734 28.07 5.06 7.73
C LEU A 734 29.53 5.37 8.09
N THR A 735 30.34 5.80 7.12
CA THR A 735 31.73 6.24 7.36
C THR A 735 31.77 7.40 8.37
N GLY A 736 30.92 8.41 8.19
CA GLY A 736 30.87 9.55 9.12
C GLY A 736 30.44 9.18 10.53
N ILE A 737 29.57 8.19 10.69
CA ILE A 737 29.03 7.78 11.98
C ILE A 737 29.97 6.81 12.71
N PHE A 738 30.49 5.81 12.01
CA PHE A 738 31.22 4.69 12.63
C PHE A 738 32.74 4.81 12.52
N LEU A 739 33.25 5.50 11.48
CA LEU A 739 34.68 5.78 11.34
C LEU A 739 35.03 7.21 11.75
N GLU A 740 34.03 8.05 12.06
CA GLU A 740 34.19 9.48 12.36
C GLU A 740 34.99 10.22 11.26
N GLN A 741 34.81 9.79 10.01
CA GLN A 741 35.53 10.29 8.84
C GLN A 741 34.58 10.66 7.71
N ASN A 742 34.96 11.68 6.96
CA ASN A 742 34.18 12.22 5.86
C ASN A 742 34.74 11.75 4.52
N MET A 743 33.92 11.08 3.72
CA MET A 743 34.28 10.80 2.32
C MET A 743 34.19 12.08 1.48
N ALA A 744 34.82 12.15 0.31
CA ALA A 744 34.60 13.29 -0.58
C ALA A 744 33.26 13.17 -1.33
N LYS A 745 32.49 14.27 -1.47
CA LYS A 745 31.33 14.31 -2.37
C LYS A 745 31.81 14.79 -3.74
N GLY A 746 31.77 13.95 -4.76
CA GLY A 746 32.48 14.24 -6.01
C GLY A 746 31.69 13.98 -7.29
N LYS A 747 32.01 14.77 -8.33
CA LYS A 747 31.61 14.51 -9.73
C LYS A 747 32.23 13.22 -10.30
N VAL A 748 33.24 12.67 -9.63
CA VAL A 748 33.98 11.46 -10.03
C VAL A 748 33.06 10.24 -10.12
N ARG A 749 32.09 10.12 -9.21
CA ARG A 749 31.07 9.05 -9.24
C ARG A 749 30.29 8.97 -10.56
N LEU A 750 30.02 10.13 -11.19
CA LEU A 750 29.31 10.22 -12.48
C LEU A 750 30.29 10.38 -13.66
N SER A 751 31.56 10.02 -13.48
CA SER A 751 32.57 10.11 -14.53
C SER A 751 32.43 8.96 -15.53
N ASN A 752 33.07 9.10 -16.69
CA ASN A 752 33.16 8.00 -17.64
C ASN A 752 34.20 6.97 -17.14
N TRP A 753 33.72 5.91 -16.49
CA TRP A 753 34.52 4.79 -15.98
C TRP A 753 35.00 3.82 -17.07
N GLY A 754 34.49 3.96 -18.29
CA GLY A 754 34.91 3.18 -19.47
C GLY A 754 36.09 3.80 -20.22
N LYS A 755 36.75 4.81 -19.63
CA LYS A 755 37.96 5.41 -20.23
C LYS A 755 39.08 4.37 -20.30
N PRO A 756 39.94 4.41 -21.34
CA PRO A 756 41.10 3.52 -21.41
C PRO A 756 42.01 3.64 -20.19
N ASN A 757 42.27 4.84 -19.69
CA ASN A 757 43.07 5.02 -18.48
C ASN A 757 42.26 5.79 -17.44
N LEU A 758 42.17 5.25 -16.22
CA LEU A 758 41.58 5.95 -15.09
C LEU A 758 42.48 7.13 -14.68
N THR A 759 41.86 8.25 -14.40
CA THR A 759 42.56 9.43 -13.86
C THR A 759 42.98 9.21 -12.39
N PRO A 760 43.99 9.92 -11.87
CA PRO A 760 44.36 9.83 -10.46
C PRO A 760 43.19 10.06 -9.50
N LEU A 761 42.26 10.95 -9.85
CA LEU A 761 41.03 11.21 -9.08
C LEU A 761 40.07 10.02 -9.09
N GLN A 762 39.89 9.35 -10.23
CA GLN A 762 39.07 8.13 -10.34
C GLN A 762 39.69 6.98 -9.56
N ILE A 763 41.01 6.80 -9.65
CA ILE A 763 41.75 5.78 -8.90
C ILE A 763 41.60 6.01 -7.40
N ARG A 764 41.80 7.25 -6.93
CA ARG A 764 41.66 7.59 -5.50
C ARG A 764 40.23 7.40 -5.02
N TYR A 765 39.24 7.84 -5.79
CA TYR A 765 37.82 7.66 -5.44
C TYR A 765 37.46 6.18 -5.30
N ALA A 766 37.76 5.36 -6.32
CA ALA A 766 37.47 3.94 -6.30
C ALA A 766 38.21 3.20 -5.17
N ALA A 767 39.46 3.59 -4.91
CA ALA A 767 40.21 3.01 -3.80
C ALA A 767 39.57 3.32 -2.44
N LEU A 768 39.07 4.54 -2.24
CA LEU A 768 38.43 4.95 -0.98
C LEU A 768 37.07 4.29 -0.76
N ASP A 769 36.27 4.07 -1.81
CA ASP A 769 34.96 3.42 -1.68
C ASP A 769 35.10 1.93 -1.28
N ALA A 770 36.05 1.22 -1.87
CA ALA A 770 36.37 -0.16 -1.46
C ALA A 770 36.99 -0.22 -0.05
N TYR A 771 37.91 0.69 0.28
CA TYR A 771 38.53 0.79 1.61
C TYR A 771 37.53 1.11 2.71
N ALA A 772 36.64 2.09 2.49
CA ALA A 772 35.59 2.43 3.44
C ALA A 772 34.71 1.22 3.75
N SER A 773 34.36 0.44 2.73
CA SER A 773 33.53 -0.76 2.89
C SER A 773 34.24 -1.82 3.75
N TYR A 774 35.53 -2.05 3.51
CA TYR A 774 36.35 -2.97 4.30
C TYR A 774 36.47 -2.52 5.77
N GLU A 775 36.89 -1.27 6.02
CA GLU A 775 37.07 -0.75 7.38
C GLU A 775 35.76 -0.68 8.17
N LEU A 776 34.65 -0.32 7.51
CA LEU A 776 33.32 -0.36 8.15
C LEU A 776 32.96 -1.77 8.61
N TYR A 777 33.21 -2.79 7.79
CA TYR A 777 33.01 -4.17 8.22
C TYR A 777 33.85 -4.48 9.47
N MET A 778 35.14 -4.12 9.46
CA MET A 778 36.04 -4.40 10.59
C MET A 778 35.60 -3.70 11.90
N VAL A 779 35.02 -2.50 11.82
CA VAL A 779 34.50 -1.79 12.99
C VAL A 779 33.15 -2.35 13.44
N LEU A 780 32.20 -2.52 12.52
CA LEU A 780 30.86 -3.03 12.84
C LEU A 780 30.88 -4.46 13.36
N GLU A 781 31.78 -5.29 12.84
CA GLU A 781 31.97 -6.66 13.32
C GLU A 781 32.42 -6.70 14.78
N LYS A 782 33.21 -5.72 15.23
CA LYS A 782 33.64 -5.62 16.65
C LYS A 782 32.54 -5.13 17.58
N LEU A 783 31.58 -4.37 17.04
CA LEU A 783 30.49 -3.76 17.80
C LEU A 783 29.26 -4.66 17.95
N LYS A 784 29.18 -5.79 17.22
CA LYS A 784 28.04 -6.72 17.34
C LYS A 784 28.15 -7.56 18.63
N ASP A 785 27.12 -7.53 19.48
CA ASP A 785 27.05 -8.39 20.67
C ASP A 785 26.97 -9.87 20.25
N THR A 786 27.90 -10.68 20.77
CA THR A 786 28.09 -12.09 20.38
C THR A 786 26.90 -12.97 20.75
N ALA A 787 26.00 -13.22 19.78
CA ALA A 787 25.10 -14.37 19.70
C ALA A 787 24.38 -14.52 18.33
N GLN A 788 24.40 -13.48 17.47
CA GLN A 788 23.69 -13.50 16.19
C GLN A 788 24.59 -13.89 15.00
N LYS A 789 24.07 -14.75 14.11
CA LYS A 789 24.74 -15.14 12.86
C LYS A 789 24.93 -13.91 11.95
N LEU A 790 26.08 -13.82 11.29
CA LEU A 790 26.39 -12.75 10.33
C LEU A 790 25.34 -12.76 9.18
N PRO A 791 24.79 -11.60 8.78
CA PRO A 791 23.84 -11.52 7.66
C PRO A 791 24.59 -11.67 6.33
N VAL A 792 24.79 -12.91 5.89
CA VAL A 792 25.43 -13.26 4.62
C VAL A 792 24.37 -13.66 3.60
N ARG A 793 24.44 -13.07 2.40
CA ARG A 793 23.55 -13.41 1.27
C ARG A 793 24.31 -14.20 0.20
N HIS A 794 23.65 -15.23 -0.34
CA HIS A 794 24.15 -16.08 -1.41
C HIS A 794 23.11 -16.10 -2.54
N LEU A 795 23.44 -15.58 -3.73
CA LEU A 795 22.49 -15.58 -4.84
C LEU A 795 22.30 -16.98 -5.46
N ILE A 796 23.10 -17.99 -5.09
CA ILE A 796 22.87 -19.40 -5.52
C ILE A 796 21.75 -20.05 -4.72
N ASP A 797 21.55 -19.63 -3.47
CA ASP A 797 20.42 -20.12 -2.67
C ASP A 797 19.10 -19.47 -3.11
N GLU A 798 19.20 -18.50 -4.02
CA GLU A 798 18.14 -17.83 -4.78
C GLU A 798 18.27 -18.15 -6.28
N VAL A 799 18.24 -19.43 -6.69
CA VAL A 799 17.88 -19.76 -8.10
C VAL A 799 16.35 -19.63 -8.22
N PRO A 800 15.83 -18.81 -9.15
CA PRO A 800 14.81 -17.84 -8.79
C PRO A 800 13.37 -18.29 -9.06
N ASN A 801 12.56 -18.42 -8.01
CA ASN A 801 11.42 -17.51 -7.86
C ASN A 801 12.02 -16.16 -7.41
N THR A 802 11.53 -15.02 -7.91
CA THR A 802 11.94 -13.63 -7.63
C THR A 802 13.03 -13.02 -8.52
N VAL A 803 12.58 -12.29 -9.55
CA VAL A 803 13.34 -11.21 -10.20
C VAL A 803 12.36 -10.06 -10.46
N LYS A 804 12.14 -9.17 -9.46
CA LYS A 804 12.18 -7.69 -9.55
C LYS A 804 11.17 -6.95 -8.65
N VAL A 805 11.38 -6.95 -7.34
CA VAL A 805 11.38 -5.69 -6.59
C VAL A 805 12.72 -5.00 -6.84
N ALA A 806 12.62 -3.69 -7.09
CA ALA A 806 13.61 -2.65 -6.82
C ALA A 806 13.86 -1.76 -8.04
N LYS A 807 12.85 -0.96 -8.39
CA LYS A 807 13.03 0.44 -8.81
C LYS A 807 11.65 1.14 -8.86
N LYS A 808 11.20 1.69 -7.72
CA LYS A 808 10.67 3.08 -7.59
C LYS A 808 9.88 3.27 -6.29
N GLU A 809 10.60 3.53 -5.21
CA GLU A 809 10.30 4.72 -4.40
C GLU A 809 11.53 5.62 -4.43
N VAL A 810 11.27 6.93 -4.45
CA VAL A 810 12.21 8.06 -4.58
C VAL A 810 12.73 8.34 -5.99
N LYS A 811 11.81 8.76 -6.87
CA LYS A 811 12.03 9.89 -7.83
C LYS A 811 10.67 10.42 -8.33
N LYS A 812 9.88 10.94 -7.40
CA LYS A 812 8.94 12.03 -7.67
C LYS A 812 9.64 13.31 -7.23
N GLU A 813 9.53 14.34 -8.06
CA GLU A 813 10.07 15.70 -7.87
C GLU A 813 11.52 15.93 -8.34
N SER A 814 11.69 15.93 -9.67
CA SER A 814 12.35 17.05 -10.37
C SER A 814 12.16 16.88 -11.87
N ASN A 815 11.80 18.00 -12.51
CA ASN A 815 11.73 18.23 -13.97
C ASN A 815 10.36 18.03 -14.64
N ILE A 816 9.40 18.85 -14.20
CA ILE A 816 8.74 19.76 -15.14
C ILE A 816 9.68 20.94 -15.33
N SER A 817 10.29 21.04 -16.51
CA SER A 817 10.59 22.26 -17.27
C SER A 817 11.77 22.00 -18.22
N LEU A 818 11.72 22.62 -19.41
CA LEU A 818 12.65 22.51 -20.54
C LEU A 818 12.30 21.44 -21.60
N LYS A 819 11.16 21.65 -22.27
CA LYS A 819 11.13 21.56 -23.73
C LYS A 819 11.56 22.91 -24.30
N ASN A 820 12.60 22.89 -25.14
CA ASN A 820 12.72 23.60 -26.43
C ASN A 820 14.20 23.87 -26.76
N ASN A 821 14.76 23.07 -27.68
CA ASN A 821 15.35 23.56 -28.93
C ASN A 821 16.07 22.44 -29.70
N ALA A 822 15.35 21.93 -30.69
CA ALA A 822 15.73 21.75 -32.10
C ALA A 822 17.15 21.28 -32.51
N THR A 823 17.09 20.22 -33.31
CA THR A 823 17.78 19.98 -34.61
C THR A 823 19.20 19.39 -34.72
N LYS A 824 19.22 18.34 -35.58
CA LYS A 824 20.23 17.93 -36.58
C LYS A 824 21.40 17.01 -36.17
N LEU A 825 21.31 15.75 -36.64
CA LEU A 825 22.23 15.01 -37.56
C LEU A 825 22.11 13.50 -37.27
N LYS A 826 21.33 12.72 -38.04
CA LYS A 826 21.69 11.90 -39.22
C LYS A 826 22.79 10.83 -39.02
N SER A 827 22.32 9.56 -39.09
CA SER A 827 22.78 8.49 -40.00
C SER A 827 24.02 7.63 -39.68
N THR A 828 23.90 6.36 -40.12
CA THR A 828 24.87 5.25 -40.25
C THR A 828 24.99 4.37 -38.99
N TYR A 829 24.73 3.05 -38.98
CA TYR A 829 24.86 2.00 -40.00
C TYR A 829 23.71 0.97 -39.95
N GLY A 830 23.42 0.37 -41.10
CA GLY A 830 22.52 -0.77 -41.30
C GLY A 830 23.18 -2.14 -41.06
N PRO A 831 22.48 -3.24 -41.42
CA PRO A 831 22.51 -4.53 -40.73
C PRO A 831 23.40 -5.59 -41.42
N THR A 832 23.88 -6.57 -40.66
CA THR A 832 24.32 -7.93 -41.08
C THR A 832 24.62 -8.67 -39.77
N SER A 833 24.20 -9.91 -39.50
CA SER A 833 24.13 -11.08 -40.38
C SER A 833 23.08 -12.09 -39.90
N THR A 834 22.48 -12.72 -40.90
CA THR A 834 21.70 -13.95 -40.94
C THR A 834 22.39 -15.15 -40.26
N VAL A 835 21.63 -15.94 -39.50
CA VAL A 835 22.01 -17.32 -39.13
C VAL A 835 21.12 -18.29 -39.91
N THR A 836 21.77 -19.07 -40.76
CA THR A 836 21.20 -20.16 -41.55
C THR A 836 20.92 -21.36 -40.65
N ILE A 837 19.68 -21.85 -40.68
CA ILE A 837 19.27 -23.12 -40.08
C ILE A 837 19.67 -24.25 -41.03
N ILE A 838 20.52 -25.19 -40.60
CA ILE A 838 20.65 -26.50 -41.25
C ILE A 838 20.03 -27.54 -40.31
N LYS A 839 18.91 -28.12 -40.76
CA LYS A 839 18.23 -29.26 -40.14
C LYS A 839 18.76 -30.59 -40.70
N LYS A 840 19.03 -31.51 -39.77
CA LYS A 840 18.90 -32.99 -39.81
C LYS A 840 19.70 -33.80 -40.85
N LYS A 841 20.40 -34.85 -40.39
CA LYS A 841 19.88 -36.24 -40.35
C LYS A 841 20.86 -37.23 -39.70
N GLN A 842 20.21 -38.23 -39.06
CA GLN A 842 20.69 -39.48 -38.44
C GLN A 842 21.40 -39.37 -37.10
#